data_AF-A0A0F9VEY3-F1
#
_entry.id   AF-A0A0F9VEY3-F1
#
_cell.length_a   1.000
_cell.length_b   1.000
_cell.length_c   1.000
_cell.angle_alpha   90.00
_cell.angle_beta   90.00
_cell.angle_gamma   90.00
#
_symmetry.space_group_name_H-M   'P 1'
#
loop_
_entity.id
_entity.type
_entity.pdbx_description
1 polymer ?
#
loop_
_entity_poly.entity_id
_entity_poly.type
_entity_poly.pdbx_seq_one_letter_code
_entity_poly.pdbx_strand_id
1 'polypeptide(L)'
;MAAGRIGSKIGAFRRATIRGFNPNGTVRIGLDEGPSGKPSTYNVPISAAWTGKDGEFVGGYPEKGQSVVVSQGQSGEWYIVSFINSNDTFSASFVSSGSTKMSALRPGRALLQSKNGVRLFTDPNIGIQAGSARSFMHINPIRDIISHNFDSEYSFTEASRHINQPIKRDLSDNLSRNVLGSTLDSQAYDSSLFSVGMDPLTAICPRTVGSTIRNLPLVEDREIIYEFARSFRFTTDDDESAKYDDPTISSQQPKVSRRNMRSDAFSLSLEHPNHLMETIKGTGVDAFGNILDINRSPLPIGRTEPLSLRKNTSKSDAFNLIRGQHRKAIAYHFEINARKGGIDDEPVPSAPPDINKIDNYARDRSRLSVDIDKEGQFKINIPASSEIGNIPLLTRHESFSVVDAKKTGEIHPDEFVRNEDKQDILLESFAGKAIIGLSASNDDLEGFASPIDRNTGEPIKYGTAFHDITKVCISFTENSPFLDASLDGEPTRDFIEYYPEHHLNTSFTPLEKIVSDEIIISGPDADAGGRSGSINLDGFLSLNIGANTVDRQSMWIDTAGGIVANIGRDLRNVSYAGRFDGDVFMEIGGAGIGNTFDSRFAEVNDGQRLGNLQVHVLTSNGVMVFKMGTNENGSAGVDISSPGNITISCQQDMFFKAVGAIKFDANMIMFHAEDAKRVVQKIPNKSI
;
A
#
# COMPACT_ATOMS: atom_id res chain seq x y z
N MET A 1 99.70 8.76 -16.51
CA MET A 1 98.48 9.46 -16.06
C MET A 1 97.29 8.81 -16.71
N ALA A 2 96.51 8.03 -15.95
CA ALA A 2 95.28 7.41 -16.42
C ALA A 2 94.15 8.45 -16.33
N ALA A 3 93.51 8.76 -17.46
CA ALA A 3 92.31 9.57 -17.49
C ALA A 3 91.19 8.80 -16.79
N GLY A 4 90.76 9.28 -15.62
CA GLY A 4 89.61 8.75 -14.92
C GLY A 4 88.37 8.88 -15.80
N ARG A 5 87.76 7.75 -16.17
CA ARG A 5 86.42 7.74 -16.75
C ARG A 5 85.44 8.23 -15.67
N ILE A 6 85.11 9.52 -15.72
CA ILE A 6 84.03 10.12 -14.95
C ILE A 6 82.74 9.83 -15.73
N GLY A 7 82.08 8.73 -15.39
CA GLY A 7 80.81 8.30 -15.96
C GLY A 7 80.56 6.82 -15.63
N SER A 8 79.37 6.50 -15.12
CA SER A 8 78.94 5.10 -14.95
C SER A 8 79.09 4.35 -16.28
N LYS A 9 79.48 3.06 -16.23
CA LYS A 9 79.25 2.18 -17.38
C LYS A 9 77.75 2.22 -17.71
N ILE A 10 77.42 2.50 -18.96
CA ILE A 10 76.05 2.42 -19.50
C ILE A 10 75.46 1.06 -19.09
N GLY A 11 74.24 1.05 -18.55
CA GLY A 11 73.56 -0.16 -18.07
C GLY A 11 73.83 -0.57 -16.62
N ALA A 12 74.56 0.21 -15.82
CA ALA A 12 74.71 -0.06 -14.39
C ALA A 12 73.45 0.31 -13.60
N PHE A 13 72.87 -0.65 -12.88
CA PHE A 13 71.78 -0.42 -11.94
C PHE A 13 72.29 0.28 -10.68
N ARG A 14 71.57 1.31 -10.22
CA ARG A 14 71.86 2.04 -8.98
C ARG A 14 70.63 2.16 -8.11
N ARG A 15 70.86 2.29 -6.80
CA ARG A 15 69.81 2.65 -5.86
C ARG A 15 69.62 4.17 -5.84
N ALA A 16 68.37 4.60 -5.84
CA ALA A 16 67.99 5.99 -5.70
C ALA A 16 66.76 6.13 -4.81
N THR A 17 66.54 7.34 -4.31
CA THR A 17 65.38 7.68 -3.48
C THR A 17 64.55 8.77 -4.16
N ILE A 18 63.24 8.60 -4.23
CA ILE A 18 62.33 9.62 -4.77
C ILE A 18 62.29 10.84 -3.83
N ARG A 19 62.61 12.02 -4.34
CA ARG A 19 62.68 13.29 -3.59
C ARG A 19 61.47 14.19 -3.83
N GLY A 20 60.80 14.06 -4.97
CA GLY A 20 59.62 14.85 -5.31
C GLY A 20 59.04 14.50 -6.68
N PHE A 21 57.92 15.12 -7.03
CA PHE A 21 57.19 14.91 -8.26
C PHE A 21 57.20 16.18 -9.10
N ASN A 22 57.36 16.03 -10.41
CA ASN A 22 57.25 17.14 -11.35
C ASN A 22 55.87 17.08 -12.04
N PRO A 23 55.31 18.22 -12.48
CA PRO A 23 53.99 18.27 -13.14
C PRO A 23 53.90 17.51 -14.47
N ASN A 24 55.04 17.13 -15.05
CA ASN A 24 55.13 16.50 -16.38
C ASN A 24 55.17 14.96 -16.33
N GLY A 25 54.72 14.33 -15.24
CA GLY A 25 54.73 12.87 -15.09
C GLY A 25 56.10 12.24 -14.79
N THR A 26 57.13 13.07 -14.52
CA THR A 26 58.45 12.59 -14.06
C THR A 26 58.61 12.74 -12.54
N VAL A 27 59.44 11.90 -11.94
CA VAL A 27 59.86 12.00 -10.55
C VAL A 27 61.29 12.50 -10.45
N ARG A 28 61.55 13.34 -9.45
CA ARG A 28 62.90 13.73 -9.07
C ARG A 28 63.48 12.68 -8.14
N ILE A 29 64.45 11.90 -8.62
CA ILE A 29 65.19 10.93 -7.82
C ILE A 29 66.50 11.55 -7.32
N GLY A 30 67.04 11.07 -6.20
CA GLY A 30 68.42 11.31 -5.79
C GLY A 30 69.16 9.99 -5.69
N LEU A 31 70.31 9.84 -6.36
CA LEU A 31 71.12 8.63 -6.26
C LEU A 31 71.65 8.48 -4.83
N ASP A 32 71.56 7.27 -4.27
CA ASP A 32 72.02 7.00 -2.91
C ASP A 32 73.56 6.90 -2.84
N GLU A 33 74.22 6.64 -3.98
CA GLU A 33 75.69 6.56 -4.12
C GLU A 33 76.21 7.64 -5.08
N GLY A 34 76.73 8.74 -4.52
CA GLY A 34 77.26 9.89 -5.26
C GLY A 34 78.79 10.08 -5.06
N PRO A 35 79.54 10.63 -6.06
CA PRO A 35 81.01 10.74 -6.01
C PRO A 35 81.60 11.69 -4.94
N SER A 36 80.81 12.22 -4.01
CA SER A 36 81.25 13.27 -3.07
C SER A 36 80.34 13.44 -1.85
N GLY A 37 79.51 12.44 -1.51
CA GLY A 37 78.58 12.50 -0.37
C GLY A 37 77.39 13.46 -0.55
N LYS A 38 77.31 14.19 -1.67
CA LYS A 38 76.15 14.98 -2.07
C LYS A 38 75.29 14.18 -3.07
N PRO A 39 74.01 13.93 -2.78
CA PRO A 39 73.14 13.18 -3.69
C PRO A 39 72.88 13.98 -4.96
N SER A 40 73.31 13.46 -6.11
CA SER A 40 72.96 13.98 -7.43
C SER A 40 71.50 13.68 -7.73
N THR A 41 70.73 14.69 -8.14
CA THR A 41 69.29 14.55 -8.45
C THR A 41 69.03 14.54 -9.94
N TYR A 42 68.14 13.65 -10.38
CA TYR A 42 67.73 13.50 -11.79
C TYR A 42 66.22 13.45 -11.91
N ASN A 43 65.67 13.91 -13.03
CA ASN A 43 64.26 13.74 -13.37
C ASN A 43 64.11 12.47 -14.22
N VAL A 44 63.19 11.59 -13.83
CA VAL A 44 63.05 10.26 -14.40
C VAL A 44 61.56 9.95 -14.63
N PRO A 45 61.15 9.41 -15.78
CA PRO A 45 59.76 9.01 -16.00
C PRO A 45 59.34 7.92 -15.00
N ILE A 46 58.08 7.97 -14.56
CA ILE A 46 57.49 6.89 -13.75
C ILE A 46 57.20 5.71 -14.66
N SER A 47 57.69 4.53 -14.29
CA SER A 47 57.43 3.30 -15.04
C SER A 47 56.04 2.75 -14.67
N ALA A 48 55.16 2.61 -15.66
CA ALA A 48 53.91 1.86 -15.53
C ALA A 48 54.02 0.52 -16.28
N ALA A 49 53.14 -0.44 -15.98
CA ALA A 49 53.12 -1.73 -16.68
C ALA A 49 52.81 -1.57 -18.18
N TRP A 50 52.05 -0.53 -18.54
CA TRP A 50 51.84 -0.06 -19.91
C TRP A 50 51.30 1.37 -19.88
N THR A 51 51.78 2.22 -20.80
CA THR A 51 51.31 3.60 -21.03
C THR A 51 51.10 3.80 -22.53
N GLY A 52 49.92 4.25 -22.94
CA GLY A 52 49.58 4.57 -24.32
C GLY A 52 48.89 5.93 -24.46
N LYS A 53 48.53 6.29 -25.69
CA LYS A 53 47.78 7.54 -25.98
C LYS A 53 46.42 7.59 -25.26
N ASP A 54 45.88 6.42 -24.92
CA ASP A 54 44.54 6.25 -24.33
C ASP A 54 44.56 5.92 -22.83
N GLY A 55 45.73 6.03 -22.16
CA GLY A 55 45.86 5.89 -20.71
C GLY A 55 46.92 4.88 -20.25
N GLU A 56 46.91 4.56 -18.96
CA GLU A 56 47.84 3.63 -18.31
C GLU A 56 47.09 2.35 -17.87
N PHE A 57 47.66 1.17 -18.10
CA PHE A 57 46.96 -0.11 -17.89
C PHE A 57 46.92 -0.52 -16.41
N VAL A 58 48.08 -0.48 -15.73
CA VAL A 58 48.23 -0.75 -14.29
C VAL A 58 49.54 -0.09 -13.82
N GLY A 59 49.47 0.78 -12.81
CA GLY A 59 50.65 1.43 -12.22
C GLY A 59 50.34 1.94 -10.82
N GLY A 60 51.33 1.91 -9.93
CA GLY A 60 51.25 2.53 -8.61
C GLY A 60 51.92 3.88 -8.63
N TYR A 61 51.35 4.89 -7.96
CA TYR A 61 52.03 6.16 -7.74
C TYR A 61 53.01 6.00 -6.56
N PRO A 62 54.33 6.03 -6.80
CA PRO A 62 55.30 5.78 -5.73
C PRO A 62 55.31 6.93 -4.73
N GLU A 63 55.77 6.70 -3.49
CA GLU A 63 55.79 7.74 -2.45
C GLU A 63 57.11 8.53 -2.44
N LYS A 64 57.06 9.78 -1.98
CA LYS A 64 58.28 10.55 -1.67
C LYS A 64 59.03 9.84 -0.55
N GLY A 65 60.31 9.57 -0.77
CA GLY A 65 61.17 8.79 0.15
C GLY A 65 61.27 7.31 -0.20
N GLN A 66 60.48 6.82 -1.18
CA GLN A 66 60.58 5.42 -1.62
C GLN A 66 61.91 5.16 -2.33
N SER A 67 62.54 4.02 -2.01
CA SER A 67 63.73 3.55 -2.71
C SER A 67 63.36 2.88 -4.04
N VAL A 68 64.12 3.17 -5.08
CA VAL A 68 63.95 2.64 -6.43
C VAL A 68 65.30 2.17 -6.98
N VAL A 69 65.25 1.21 -7.91
CA VAL A 69 66.39 0.80 -8.74
C VAL A 69 66.26 1.54 -10.07
N VAL A 70 67.32 2.26 -10.42
CA VAL A 70 67.39 3.06 -11.64
C VAL A 70 68.54 2.57 -12.52
N SER A 71 68.38 2.70 -13.83
CA SER A 71 69.44 2.39 -14.80
C SER A 71 69.65 3.58 -15.74
N GLN A 72 70.90 3.75 -16.17
CA GLN A 72 71.27 4.81 -17.11
C GLN A 72 71.27 4.28 -18.54
N GLY A 73 70.47 4.91 -19.41
CA GLY A 73 70.40 4.63 -20.85
C GLY A 73 71.61 5.16 -21.63
N GLN A 74 71.67 4.82 -22.91
CA GLN A 74 72.80 5.17 -23.80
C GLN A 74 73.00 6.69 -23.94
N SER A 75 71.92 7.48 -23.86
CA SER A 75 71.95 8.94 -23.94
C SER A 75 72.20 9.64 -22.58
N GLY A 76 72.52 8.88 -21.53
CA GLY A 76 72.74 9.42 -20.18
C GLY A 76 71.48 9.67 -19.36
N GLU A 77 70.30 9.45 -19.94
CA GLU A 77 68.99 9.49 -19.26
C GLU A 77 68.86 8.36 -18.24
N TRP A 78 68.08 8.62 -17.19
CA TRP A 78 67.83 7.63 -16.13
C TRP A 78 66.39 7.12 -16.24
N TYR A 79 66.21 5.83 -15.99
CA TYR A 79 64.90 5.15 -15.99
C TYR A 79 64.72 4.38 -14.68
N ILE A 80 63.51 4.38 -14.12
CA ILE A 80 63.15 3.46 -13.03
C ILE A 80 62.97 2.07 -13.63
N VAL A 81 63.75 1.10 -13.15
CA VAL A 81 63.65 -0.29 -13.61
C VAL A 81 62.84 -1.13 -12.63
N SER A 82 62.92 -0.81 -11.34
CA SER A 82 62.18 -1.51 -10.31
C SER A 82 61.93 -0.62 -9.09
N PHE A 83 60.82 -0.85 -8.40
CA PHE A 83 60.54 -0.25 -7.10
C PHE A 83 61.01 -1.20 -6.00
N ILE A 84 61.74 -0.68 -5.02
CA ILE A 84 62.14 -1.48 -3.87
C ILE A 84 60.99 -1.41 -2.86
N ASN A 85 60.51 -2.58 -2.44
CA ASN A 85 59.47 -2.69 -1.41
C ASN A 85 59.97 -2.06 -0.10
N SER A 86 59.15 -1.25 0.55
CA SER A 86 59.46 -0.76 1.90
C SER A 86 59.43 -1.91 2.90
N ASN A 87 60.32 -1.89 3.91
CA ASN A 87 60.40 -2.95 4.93
C ASN A 87 59.05 -3.20 5.64
N ASP A 88 58.14 -2.22 5.65
CA ASP A 88 56.81 -2.31 6.26
C ASP A 88 55.78 -3.11 5.44
N THR A 89 56.06 -3.46 4.18
CA THR A 89 55.19 -4.36 3.39
C THR A 89 55.30 -5.83 3.82
N PHE A 90 56.37 -6.18 4.54
CA PHE A 90 56.58 -7.49 5.14
C PHE A 90 56.48 -7.33 6.66
N SER A 91 55.31 -7.63 7.24
CA SER A 91 55.13 -7.53 8.69
C SER A 91 56.25 -8.27 9.43
N ALA A 92 56.98 -7.53 10.28
CA ALA A 92 57.97 -8.07 11.19
C ALA A 92 57.39 -9.14 12.15
N SER A 93 56.05 -9.21 12.30
CA SER A 93 55.38 -10.19 13.15
C SER A 93 55.44 -11.64 12.62
N PHE A 94 55.92 -11.86 11.40
CA PHE A 94 56.14 -13.19 10.82
C PHE A 94 57.61 -13.51 10.53
N VAL A 95 58.56 -12.70 11.04
CA VAL A 95 60.00 -12.85 10.79
C VAL A 95 60.65 -13.81 11.80
N SER A 96 60.05 -14.98 11.98
CA SER A 96 60.76 -16.15 12.52
C SER A 96 60.66 -17.26 11.49
N SER A 97 61.78 -17.60 10.86
CA SER A 97 61.97 -18.63 9.81
C SER A 97 61.70 -18.20 8.36
N GLY A 98 62.71 -17.61 7.72
CA GLY A 98 63.08 -17.84 6.30
C GLY A 98 62.04 -17.76 5.18
N SER A 99 60.82 -17.30 5.43
CA SER A 99 59.71 -17.31 4.47
C SER A 99 58.89 -16.03 4.57
N THR A 100 59.42 -14.95 4.01
CA THR A 100 58.65 -13.73 3.71
C THR A 100 57.67 -14.01 2.58
N LYS A 101 56.62 -14.80 2.86
CA LYS A 101 55.51 -15.01 1.92
C LYS A 101 54.64 -13.76 1.90
N MET A 102 54.50 -13.12 0.74
CA MET A 102 53.45 -12.13 0.52
C MET A 102 52.11 -12.80 0.80
N SER A 103 51.42 -12.42 1.88
CA SER A 103 50.21 -13.12 2.33
C SER A 103 49.06 -13.03 1.31
N ALA A 104 49.01 -11.93 0.56
CA ALA A 104 47.97 -11.66 -0.44
C ALA A 104 48.30 -12.15 -1.86
N LEU A 105 49.58 -12.13 -2.27
CA LEU A 105 50.01 -12.56 -3.61
C LEU A 105 50.46 -14.03 -3.57
N ARG A 106 49.49 -14.96 -3.70
CA ARG A 106 49.71 -16.41 -3.89
C ARG A 106 49.31 -16.81 -5.31
N PRO A 107 49.75 -17.96 -5.84
CA PRO A 107 49.29 -18.45 -7.13
C PRO A 107 47.75 -18.45 -7.22
N GLY A 108 47.22 -17.93 -8.32
CA GLY A 108 45.77 -17.80 -8.57
C GLY A 108 45.10 -16.59 -7.90
N ARG A 109 45.81 -15.79 -7.09
CA ARG A 109 45.25 -14.57 -6.48
C ARG A 109 45.64 -13.32 -7.26
N ALA A 110 44.73 -12.35 -7.33
CA ALA A 110 45.06 -10.99 -7.76
C ALA A 110 44.58 -9.97 -6.72
N LEU A 111 45.33 -8.88 -6.58
CA LEU A 111 45.04 -7.80 -5.64
C LEU A 111 45.31 -6.46 -6.32
N LEU A 112 44.28 -5.63 -6.40
CA LEU A 112 44.40 -4.19 -6.66
C LEU A 112 44.07 -3.49 -5.35
N GLN A 113 44.94 -2.63 -4.83
CA GLN A 113 44.72 -1.99 -3.54
C GLN A 113 45.19 -0.53 -3.56
N SER A 114 44.37 0.36 -2.98
CA SER A 114 44.72 1.76 -2.74
C SER A 114 45.33 1.95 -1.35
N LYS A 115 46.00 3.09 -1.14
CA LYS A 115 46.61 3.46 0.16
C LYS A 115 45.60 3.48 1.33
N ASN A 116 44.33 3.75 1.04
CA ASN A 116 43.27 3.84 2.06
C ASN A 116 42.69 2.47 2.43
N GLY A 117 43.27 1.37 1.94
CA GLY A 117 42.83 0.01 2.27
C GLY A 117 41.61 -0.47 1.48
N VAL A 118 41.15 0.30 0.48
CA VAL A 118 40.18 -0.16 -0.51
C VAL A 118 40.89 -1.10 -1.48
N ARG A 119 40.36 -2.30 -1.66
CA ARG A 119 40.96 -3.35 -2.48
C ARG A 119 39.92 -4.06 -3.34
N LEU A 120 40.36 -4.50 -4.52
CA LEU A 120 39.73 -5.57 -5.28
C LEU A 120 40.64 -6.80 -5.13
N PHE A 121 40.13 -7.84 -4.50
CA PHE A 121 40.86 -9.06 -4.20
C PHE A 121 40.15 -10.26 -4.82
N THR A 122 40.87 -11.00 -5.66
CA THR A 122 40.39 -12.23 -6.30
C THR A 122 41.15 -13.41 -5.74
N ASP A 123 40.43 -14.43 -5.30
CA ASP A 123 40.99 -15.69 -4.79
C ASP A 123 40.18 -16.88 -5.34
N PRO A 124 40.82 -17.95 -5.79
CA PRO A 124 40.13 -19.06 -6.45
C PRO A 124 39.25 -19.89 -5.50
N ASN A 125 39.42 -19.79 -4.18
CA ASN A 125 38.62 -20.50 -3.19
C ASN A 125 37.56 -19.60 -2.53
N ILE A 126 37.80 -18.27 -2.54
CA ILE A 126 36.95 -17.30 -1.84
C ILE A 126 36.09 -16.51 -2.83
N GLY A 127 36.55 -16.24 -4.05
CA GLY A 127 35.84 -15.45 -5.07
C GLY A 127 36.41 -14.03 -5.21
N ILE A 128 35.55 -13.05 -5.49
CA ILE A 128 35.89 -11.64 -5.71
C ILE A 128 35.43 -10.81 -4.52
N GLN A 129 36.32 -10.09 -3.87
CA GLN A 129 36.01 -9.12 -2.81
C GLN A 129 36.38 -7.70 -3.29
N ALA A 130 35.44 -6.77 -3.22
CA ALA A 130 35.66 -5.36 -3.54
C ALA A 130 35.31 -4.46 -2.34
N GLY A 131 36.20 -3.54 -1.96
CA GLY A 131 35.98 -2.60 -0.86
C GLY A 131 37.08 -2.63 0.20
N SER A 132 36.78 -2.16 1.41
CA SER A 132 37.70 -2.19 2.55
C SER A 132 37.51 -3.45 3.41
N ALA A 133 38.37 -3.66 4.40
CA ALA A 133 38.17 -4.74 5.38
C ALA A 133 36.89 -4.59 6.22
N ARG A 134 36.34 -3.37 6.33
CA ARG A 134 35.13 -3.08 7.12
C ARG A 134 33.85 -2.98 6.29
N SER A 135 33.96 -2.58 5.02
CA SER A 135 32.83 -2.39 4.11
C SER A 135 33.21 -2.96 2.75
N PHE A 136 32.62 -4.08 2.38
CA PHE A 136 32.95 -4.82 1.18
C PHE A 136 31.72 -5.46 0.53
N MET A 137 31.85 -5.71 -0.76
CA MET A 137 31.06 -6.65 -1.52
C MET A 137 31.89 -7.91 -1.76
N HIS A 138 31.27 -9.06 -1.65
CA HIS A 138 31.89 -10.37 -1.84
C HIS A 138 31.01 -11.22 -2.75
N ILE A 139 31.57 -11.59 -3.91
CA ILE A 139 30.94 -12.43 -4.91
C ILE A 139 31.68 -13.77 -4.90
N ASN A 140 30.99 -14.83 -4.47
CA ASN A 140 31.51 -16.18 -4.44
C ASN A 140 30.74 -17.08 -5.42
N PRO A 141 31.23 -17.24 -6.65
CA PRO A 141 30.57 -18.06 -7.66
C PRO A 141 30.68 -19.57 -7.39
N ILE A 142 31.52 -20.01 -6.46
CA ILE A 142 31.63 -21.44 -6.08
C ILE A 142 30.47 -21.85 -5.17
N ARG A 143 29.90 -20.88 -4.44
CA ARG A 143 28.79 -21.09 -3.52
C ARG A 143 27.49 -20.43 -3.98
N ASP A 144 27.49 -19.80 -5.16
CA ASP A 144 26.37 -19.00 -5.67
C ASP A 144 25.90 -17.90 -4.69
N ILE A 145 26.84 -17.24 -4.01
CA ILE A 145 26.54 -16.20 -3.00
C ILE A 145 27.10 -14.84 -3.44
N ILE A 146 26.26 -13.82 -3.37
CA ILE A 146 26.67 -12.42 -3.33
C ILE A 146 26.32 -11.89 -1.94
N SER A 147 27.27 -11.25 -1.26
CA SER A 147 27.06 -10.65 0.06
C SER A 147 27.77 -9.30 0.16
N HIS A 148 27.20 -8.38 0.93
CA HIS A 148 27.84 -7.12 1.27
C HIS A 148 27.47 -6.69 2.68
N ASN A 149 28.23 -5.75 3.23
CA ASN A 149 27.99 -5.19 4.56
C ASN A 149 28.02 -3.65 4.54
N PHE A 150 27.50 -3.06 3.46
CA PHE A 150 27.30 -1.62 3.36
C PHE A 150 26.20 -1.15 4.31
N ASP A 151 26.37 0.05 4.89
CA ASP A 151 25.40 0.66 5.79
C ASP A 151 24.14 1.16 5.07
N SER A 152 24.21 1.33 3.75
CA SER A 152 23.11 1.86 2.94
C SER A 152 23.17 1.23 1.54
N GLU A 153 22.00 0.90 1.02
CA GLU A 153 21.79 0.32 -0.30
C GLU A 153 20.71 1.10 -1.03
N TYR A 154 21.00 1.46 -2.28
CA TYR A 154 20.08 2.19 -3.14
C TYR A 154 19.99 1.49 -4.48
N SER A 155 18.77 1.25 -4.96
CA SER A 155 18.49 0.76 -6.30
C SER A 155 17.50 1.70 -6.97
N PHE A 156 17.91 2.31 -8.08
CA PHE A 156 17.09 3.20 -8.88
C PHE A 156 16.98 2.61 -10.29
N THR A 157 15.80 2.09 -10.61
CA THR A 157 15.51 1.50 -11.93
C THR A 157 14.46 2.34 -12.65
N GLU A 158 14.13 1.96 -13.87
CA GLU A 158 13.02 2.57 -14.61
C GLU A 158 11.66 2.31 -13.97
N ALA A 159 11.52 1.19 -13.23
CA ALA A 159 10.26 0.75 -12.64
C ALA A 159 10.10 1.09 -11.15
N SER A 160 11.20 1.24 -10.42
CA SER A 160 11.14 1.49 -8.98
C SER A 160 12.34 2.22 -8.40
N ARG A 161 12.13 2.73 -7.18
CA ARG A 161 13.18 3.24 -6.30
C ARG A 161 13.13 2.44 -5.01
N HIS A 162 14.24 1.82 -4.66
CA HIS A 162 14.41 1.08 -3.43
C HIS A 162 15.55 1.68 -2.60
N ILE A 163 15.28 1.97 -1.33
CA ILE A 163 16.18 2.67 -0.41
C ILE A 163 16.17 1.90 0.90
N ASN A 164 17.30 1.29 1.24
CA ASN A 164 17.51 0.56 2.48
C ASN A 164 18.69 1.18 3.25
N GLN A 165 18.39 1.94 4.31
CA GLN A 165 19.40 2.70 5.05
C GLN A 165 18.91 3.17 6.44
N PRO A 166 19.82 3.70 7.28
CA PRO A 166 19.43 4.65 8.31
C PRO A 166 18.61 5.81 7.74
N ILE A 167 17.53 6.19 8.41
CA ILE A 167 16.62 7.26 7.98
C ILE A 167 17.40 8.56 7.87
N LYS A 168 17.35 9.19 6.69
CA LYS A 168 17.99 10.49 6.40
C LYS A 168 16.97 11.46 5.81
N ARG A 169 16.91 12.68 6.32
CA ARG A 169 15.96 13.74 5.93
C ARG A 169 16.65 15.08 5.70
N ASP A 170 16.02 15.91 4.89
CA ASP A 170 16.55 17.21 4.48
C ASP A 170 16.01 18.30 5.42
N LEU A 171 16.63 18.42 6.61
CA LEU A 171 16.14 19.28 7.71
C LEU A 171 16.53 20.75 7.60
N SER A 172 17.39 21.11 6.64
CA SER A 172 17.89 22.47 6.47
C SER A 172 17.81 22.89 5.01
N ASP A 173 17.51 24.16 4.75
CA ASP A 173 17.50 24.70 3.39
C ASP A 173 18.91 24.66 2.78
N ASN A 174 19.12 23.69 1.89
CA ASN A 174 20.36 23.58 1.13
C ASN A 174 20.19 24.25 -0.24
N LEU A 175 20.62 25.50 -0.34
CA LEU A 175 20.60 26.29 -1.59
C LEU A 175 21.47 25.68 -2.71
N SER A 176 22.33 24.71 -2.40
CA SER A 176 23.20 24.01 -3.35
C SER A 176 22.65 22.68 -3.86
N ARG A 177 21.38 22.34 -3.58
CA ARG A 177 20.71 21.07 -3.98
C ARG A 177 20.87 20.72 -5.46
N ASN A 178 20.93 21.70 -6.35
CA ASN A 178 21.08 21.48 -7.80
C ASN A 178 22.53 21.63 -8.31
N VAL A 179 23.45 22.08 -7.46
CA VAL A 179 24.84 22.37 -7.84
C VAL A 179 25.74 21.16 -7.60
N LEU A 180 25.40 20.31 -6.63
CA LEU A 180 26.24 19.18 -6.17
C LEU A 180 25.94 17.85 -6.88
N GLY A 181 24.96 17.81 -7.78
CA GLY A 181 24.49 16.60 -8.48
C GLY A 181 23.00 16.36 -8.27
N SER A 182 22.45 15.27 -8.83
CA SER A 182 21.02 14.97 -8.70
C SER A 182 20.65 14.58 -7.26
N THR A 183 19.52 15.09 -6.78
CA THR A 183 18.97 14.87 -5.43
C THR A 183 18.44 13.44 -5.21
N LEU A 184 18.51 12.58 -6.22
CA LEU A 184 18.09 11.20 -6.11
C LEU A 184 19.27 10.23 -5.98
N ASP A 185 20.18 10.28 -6.94
CA ASP A 185 21.25 9.30 -7.15
C ASP A 185 22.63 9.79 -6.71
N SER A 186 22.85 11.10 -6.55
CA SER A 186 24.14 11.63 -6.15
C SER A 186 24.50 11.24 -4.72
N GLN A 187 25.72 10.72 -4.54
CA GLN A 187 26.31 10.51 -3.22
C GLN A 187 26.60 11.84 -2.52
N ALA A 188 26.89 12.91 -3.27
CA ALA A 188 27.12 14.23 -2.69
C ALA A 188 25.86 14.76 -1.99
N TYR A 189 24.67 14.46 -2.53
CA TYR A 189 23.41 14.81 -1.88
C TYR A 189 23.23 14.07 -0.54
N ASP A 190 23.69 12.81 -0.44
CA ASP A 190 23.60 12.03 0.80
C ASP A 190 24.31 12.70 1.98
N SER A 191 25.47 13.28 1.71
CA SER A 191 26.27 13.98 2.71
C SER A 191 25.60 15.24 3.27
N SER A 192 24.60 15.77 2.57
CA SER A 192 23.83 16.93 3.02
C SER A 192 22.59 16.58 3.85
N LEU A 193 22.23 15.30 3.93
CA LEU A 193 21.06 14.85 4.69
C LEU A 193 21.40 14.62 6.16
N PHE A 194 20.42 14.87 7.02
CA PHE A 194 20.52 14.62 8.46
C PHE A 194 19.96 13.24 8.77
N SER A 195 20.75 12.42 9.45
CA SER A 195 20.26 11.13 9.95
C SER A 195 19.30 11.36 11.13
N VAL A 196 18.16 10.67 11.13
CA VAL A 196 17.11 10.80 12.14
C VAL A 196 17.27 9.71 13.20
N GLY A 197 17.42 10.12 14.46
CA GLY A 197 17.58 9.21 15.60
C GLY A 197 16.28 8.95 16.37
N MET A 198 16.38 8.24 17.49
CA MET A 198 15.24 8.00 18.40
C MET A 198 14.63 9.31 18.92
N ASP A 199 15.46 10.31 19.24
CA ASP A 199 15.06 11.71 19.43
C ASP A 199 15.49 12.50 18.17
N PRO A 200 14.55 12.94 17.32
CA PRO A 200 14.87 13.66 16.08
C PRO A 200 15.64 14.97 16.27
N LEU A 201 15.56 15.60 17.46
CA LEU A 201 16.24 16.87 17.74
C LEU A 201 17.63 16.71 18.37
N THR A 202 18.08 15.47 18.59
CA THR A 202 19.38 15.15 19.15
C THR A 202 20.24 14.45 18.10
N ALA A 203 21.52 14.81 17.98
CA ALA A 203 22.43 14.16 17.03
C ALA A 203 22.57 12.65 17.33
N ILE A 204 22.67 11.82 16.28
CA ILE A 204 22.91 10.38 16.44
C ILE A 204 24.29 10.14 17.03
N CYS A 205 24.34 9.25 18.01
CA CYS A 205 25.59 8.83 18.61
C CYS A 205 25.47 7.37 19.10
N PRO A 206 26.42 6.47 18.76
CA PRO A 206 26.35 5.07 19.16
C PRO A 206 26.61 4.85 20.66
N ARG A 207 27.23 5.82 21.35
CA ARG A 207 27.60 5.75 22.76
C ARG A 207 27.54 7.12 23.42
N THR A 208 27.25 7.17 24.72
CA THR A 208 27.31 8.42 25.50
C THR A 208 28.77 8.73 25.81
N VAL A 209 29.25 9.91 25.40
CA VAL A 209 30.62 10.38 25.66
C VAL A 209 30.58 11.88 25.97
N GLY A 210 30.99 12.26 27.18
CA GLY A 210 30.97 13.65 27.62
C GLY A 210 29.55 14.24 27.59
N SER A 211 29.38 15.33 26.84
CA SER A 211 28.07 16.00 26.63
C SER A 211 27.23 15.37 25.51
N THR A 212 27.79 14.45 24.72
CA THR A 212 27.07 13.76 23.64
C THR A 212 26.36 12.54 24.18
N ILE A 213 25.04 12.48 23.98
CA ILE A 213 24.18 11.41 24.50
C ILE A 213 23.97 10.36 23.41
N ARG A 214 23.98 9.09 23.79
CA ARG A 214 23.62 8.00 22.89
C ARG A 214 22.21 8.21 22.31
N ASN A 215 22.13 8.33 21.00
CA ASN A 215 20.88 8.43 20.25
C ASN A 215 21.01 7.51 19.03
N LEU A 216 20.21 6.44 18.99
CA LEU A 216 20.33 5.40 17.96
C LEU A 216 19.66 5.88 16.67
N PRO A 217 20.25 5.60 15.49
CA PRO A 217 19.61 5.91 14.22
C PRO A 217 18.36 5.05 14.06
N LEU A 218 17.32 5.62 13.46
CA LEU A 218 16.20 4.86 12.93
C LEU A 218 16.57 4.31 11.55
N VAL A 219 15.92 3.25 11.12
CA VAL A 219 16.14 2.59 9.82
C VAL A 219 14.83 2.50 9.05
N GLU A 220 14.94 2.55 7.73
CA GLU A 220 13.85 2.35 6.78
C GLU A 220 14.29 1.45 5.62
N ASP A 221 13.40 0.56 5.22
CA ASP A 221 13.38 -0.09 3.91
C ASP A 221 12.17 0.48 3.17
N ARG A 222 12.44 1.27 2.13
CA ARG A 222 11.43 2.03 1.41
C ARG A 222 11.48 1.77 -0.07
N GLU A 223 10.30 1.53 -0.63
CA GLU A 223 10.12 1.29 -2.05
C GLU A 223 9.05 2.24 -2.62
N ILE A 224 9.34 2.86 -3.76
CA ILE A 224 8.37 3.55 -4.59
C ILE A 224 8.33 2.82 -5.94
N ILE A 225 7.14 2.40 -6.35
CA ILE A 225 6.91 1.75 -7.65
C ILE A 225 6.25 2.75 -8.59
N TYR A 226 6.72 2.75 -9.84
CA TYR A 226 6.17 3.59 -10.89
C TYR A 226 5.15 2.88 -11.75
N GLU A 227 4.25 3.68 -12.33
CA GLU A 227 3.34 3.18 -13.36
C GLU A 227 4.01 3.18 -14.75
N PHE A 228 4.72 4.26 -15.07
CA PHE A 228 5.46 4.44 -16.32
C PHE A 228 6.96 4.56 -16.04
N ALA A 229 7.76 4.11 -17.01
CA ALA A 229 9.21 4.16 -16.93
C ALA A 229 9.71 5.59 -16.66
N ARG A 230 10.54 5.76 -15.62
CA ARG A 230 10.97 7.07 -15.11
C ARG A 230 11.59 7.98 -16.17
N SER A 231 12.38 7.42 -17.09
CA SER A 231 13.08 8.14 -18.16
C SER A 231 12.12 8.87 -19.12
N PHE A 232 10.87 8.45 -19.21
CA PHE A 232 9.84 9.05 -20.07
C PHE A 232 9.23 10.32 -19.48
N ARG A 233 9.54 10.64 -18.22
CA ARG A 233 9.13 11.91 -17.56
C ARG A 233 7.63 12.19 -17.66
N PHE A 234 6.82 11.15 -17.44
CA PHE A 234 5.38 11.32 -17.22
C PHE A 234 5.16 12.28 -16.03
N THR A 235 4.30 13.29 -16.22
CA THR A 235 4.00 14.31 -15.20
C THR A 235 2.56 14.22 -14.72
N THR A 236 1.62 14.65 -15.55
CA THR A 236 0.17 14.56 -15.35
C THR A 236 -0.45 13.92 -16.59
N ASP A 237 -1.67 13.41 -16.47
CA ASP A 237 -2.38 12.84 -17.62
C ASP A 237 -2.62 13.93 -18.70
N ASP A 238 -2.93 15.18 -18.31
CA ASP A 238 -3.11 16.31 -19.25
C ASP A 238 -1.83 16.71 -19.98
N ASP A 239 -0.71 16.84 -19.24
CA ASP A 239 0.59 17.17 -19.81
C ASP A 239 1.04 16.09 -20.79
N GLU A 240 0.75 14.82 -20.48
CA GLU A 240 1.09 13.69 -21.33
C GLU A 240 0.17 13.63 -22.56
N SER A 241 -1.14 13.83 -22.40
CA SER A 241 -2.11 13.91 -23.49
C SER A 241 -1.73 15.01 -24.48
N ALA A 242 -1.37 16.20 -23.98
CA ALA A 242 -0.96 17.32 -24.82
C ALA A 242 0.29 17.02 -25.68
N LYS A 243 1.19 16.12 -25.23
CA LYS A 243 2.37 15.72 -26.03
C LYS A 243 2.02 14.86 -27.25
N TYR A 244 0.87 14.19 -27.23
CA TYR A 244 0.39 13.45 -28.41
C TYR A 244 -0.13 14.39 -29.49
N ASP A 245 -0.68 15.55 -29.10
CA ASP A 245 -1.09 16.61 -30.02
C ASP A 245 0.11 17.45 -30.49
N ASP A 246 1.02 17.80 -29.57
CA ASP A 246 2.25 18.54 -29.86
C ASP A 246 3.46 17.98 -29.07
N PRO A 247 4.36 17.23 -29.74
CA PRO A 247 5.52 16.61 -29.10
C PRO A 247 6.58 17.61 -28.61
N THR A 248 6.43 18.90 -28.94
CA THR A 248 7.34 19.96 -28.48
C THR A 248 6.96 20.52 -27.11
N ILE A 249 5.76 20.21 -26.61
CA ILE A 249 5.31 20.62 -25.29
C ILE A 249 6.22 19.99 -24.22
N SER A 250 6.86 20.87 -23.44
CA SER A 250 7.72 20.52 -22.33
C SER A 250 7.13 21.12 -21.06
N SER A 251 6.57 20.29 -20.19
CA SER A 251 6.18 20.70 -18.84
C SER A 251 7.41 21.18 -18.05
N GLN A 252 7.39 22.42 -17.54
CA GLN A 252 8.46 22.88 -16.67
C GLN A 252 8.37 22.21 -15.30
N GLN A 253 9.31 21.32 -15.01
CA GLN A 253 9.46 20.78 -13.66
C GLN A 253 10.03 21.87 -12.72
N PRO A 254 9.56 21.93 -11.45
CA PRO A 254 10.13 22.85 -10.48
C PRO A 254 11.62 22.57 -10.30
N LYS A 255 12.41 23.64 -10.08
CA LYS A 255 13.87 23.54 -9.89
C LYS A 255 14.24 22.51 -8.82
N VAL A 256 13.45 22.38 -7.76
CA VAL A 256 13.59 21.35 -6.73
C VAL A 256 12.26 20.61 -6.63
N SER A 257 12.17 19.46 -7.28
CA SER A 257 11.00 18.59 -7.19
C SER A 257 11.16 17.65 -6.00
N ARG A 258 10.23 17.71 -5.04
CA ARG A 258 10.17 16.80 -3.90
C ARG A 258 10.14 15.33 -4.37
N ARG A 259 9.48 15.08 -5.51
CA ARG A 259 9.41 13.76 -6.17
C ARG A 259 10.74 13.27 -6.72
N ASN A 260 11.77 14.10 -6.84
CA ASN A 260 13.10 13.70 -7.26
C ASN A 260 14.10 13.68 -6.08
N MET A 261 13.61 13.74 -4.84
CA MET A 261 14.45 13.70 -3.64
C MET A 261 14.45 12.30 -3.03
N ARG A 262 15.63 11.77 -2.71
CA ARG A 262 15.77 10.50 -1.99
C ARG A 262 15.20 10.55 -0.56
N SER A 263 15.05 11.74 0.01
CA SER A 263 14.54 11.99 1.37
C SER A 263 13.03 12.18 1.45
N ASP A 264 12.32 12.25 0.31
CA ASP A 264 10.86 12.35 0.29
C ASP A 264 10.23 11.09 0.91
N ALA A 265 9.13 11.18 1.64
CA ALA A 265 8.41 10.03 2.20
C ALA A 265 6.96 10.43 2.50
N PHE A 266 6.03 9.47 2.49
CA PHE A 266 4.59 9.69 2.69
C PHE A 266 4.03 10.73 1.71
N SER A 267 4.36 10.53 0.44
CA SER A 267 4.35 11.62 -0.52
C SER A 267 3.71 11.26 -1.85
N LEU A 268 3.00 10.14 -1.94
CA LEU A 268 2.19 9.89 -3.13
C LEU A 268 1.26 11.09 -3.37
N SER A 269 0.98 11.39 -4.63
CA SER A 269 0.14 12.52 -5.00
C SER A 269 -0.67 12.20 -6.23
N LEU A 270 -1.96 12.54 -6.19
CA LEU A 270 -2.84 12.42 -7.35
C LEU A 270 -2.41 13.38 -8.46
N GLU A 271 -1.72 14.47 -8.12
CA GLU A 271 -1.14 15.41 -9.10
C GLU A 271 0.01 14.83 -9.91
N HIS A 272 0.66 13.77 -9.42
CA HIS A 272 1.80 13.15 -10.08
C HIS A 272 1.64 11.64 -10.02
N PRO A 273 0.71 11.08 -10.83
CA PRO A 273 0.22 9.72 -10.63
C PRO A 273 1.25 8.65 -10.96
N ASN A 274 2.33 9.01 -11.66
CA ASN A 274 3.41 8.08 -11.98
C ASN A 274 4.05 7.44 -10.73
N HIS A 275 4.04 8.11 -9.56
CA HIS A 275 4.33 7.43 -8.30
C HIS A 275 3.09 6.64 -7.88
N LEU A 276 3.02 5.37 -8.27
CA LEU A 276 1.83 4.54 -8.13
C LEU A 276 1.68 3.97 -6.72
N MET A 277 2.77 3.41 -6.17
CA MET A 277 2.77 2.78 -4.86
C MET A 277 3.96 3.22 -4.02
N GLU A 278 3.75 3.32 -2.71
CA GLU A 278 4.81 3.53 -1.72
C GLU A 278 4.68 2.47 -0.62
N THR A 279 5.79 1.81 -0.31
CA THR A 279 5.91 0.92 0.84
C THR A 279 7.04 1.41 1.72
N ILE A 280 6.79 1.54 3.03
CA ILE A 280 7.82 1.85 4.03
C ILE A 280 7.76 0.78 5.12
N LYS A 281 8.86 0.07 5.31
CA LYS A 281 9.08 -0.88 6.40
C LYS A 281 10.08 -0.29 7.36
N GLY A 282 9.76 -0.28 8.65
CA GLY A 282 10.53 0.41 9.68
C GLY A 282 9.77 1.59 10.27
N THR A 283 10.48 2.51 10.92
CA THR A 283 9.79 3.61 11.61
C THR A 283 9.32 4.67 10.61
N GLY A 284 8.02 4.93 10.55
CA GLY A 284 7.45 5.97 9.70
C GLY A 284 7.95 7.36 10.10
N VAL A 285 8.73 8.00 9.22
CA VAL A 285 9.26 9.35 9.39
C VAL A 285 8.95 10.20 8.16
N ASP A 286 8.31 11.35 8.36
CA ASP A 286 7.98 12.28 7.27
C ASP A 286 9.22 12.93 6.64
N ALA A 287 9.03 13.70 5.56
CA ALA A 287 10.12 14.40 4.86
C ALA A 287 10.89 15.41 5.77
N PHE A 288 10.29 15.84 6.88
CA PHE A 288 10.85 16.80 7.83
C PHE A 288 11.44 16.15 9.09
N GLY A 289 11.58 14.82 9.11
CA GLY A 289 12.19 14.09 10.23
C GLY A 289 11.27 13.87 11.42
N ASN A 290 9.96 14.11 11.30
CA ASN A 290 9.01 13.81 12.36
C ASN A 290 8.62 12.33 12.33
N ILE A 291 8.64 11.68 13.49
CA ILE A 291 8.14 10.31 13.65
C ILE A 291 6.61 10.35 13.68
N LEU A 292 5.97 9.55 12.84
CA LEU A 292 4.53 9.54 12.65
C LEU A 292 3.86 8.39 13.41
N ASP A 293 2.70 8.65 14.01
CA ASP A 293 1.80 7.62 14.53
C ASP A 293 0.91 7.02 13.42
N ILE A 294 0.08 6.03 13.77
CA ILE A 294 -0.85 5.38 12.82
C ILE A 294 -1.87 6.34 12.16
N ASN A 295 -2.07 7.52 12.74
CA ASN A 295 -2.91 8.58 12.17
C ASN A 295 -2.10 9.60 11.36
N ARG A 296 -0.81 9.32 11.13
CA ARG A 296 0.16 10.20 10.47
C ARG A 296 0.34 11.53 11.20
N SER A 297 0.05 11.55 12.51
CA SER A 297 0.30 12.69 13.37
C SER A 297 1.73 12.63 13.90
N PRO A 298 2.47 13.76 13.91
CA PRO A 298 3.79 13.83 14.51
C PRO A 298 3.76 13.51 16.01
N LEU A 299 4.51 12.49 16.43
CA LEU A 299 4.71 12.20 17.84
C LEU A 299 5.47 13.33 18.54
N PRO A 300 5.18 13.65 19.81
CA PRO A 300 5.76 14.80 20.53
C PRO A 300 7.22 14.58 21.00
N ILE A 301 7.96 13.67 20.37
CA ILE A 301 9.34 13.32 20.69
C ILE A 301 10.28 14.48 20.34
N GLY A 302 11.17 14.84 21.26
CA GLY A 302 12.06 16.00 21.16
C GLY A 302 11.38 17.35 21.44
N ARG A 303 10.05 17.43 21.25
CA ARG A 303 9.27 18.68 21.38
C ARG A 303 9.07 19.07 22.83
N THR A 304 8.66 18.12 23.68
CA THR A 304 8.46 18.34 25.12
C THR A 304 9.71 17.98 25.93
N GLU A 305 9.86 18.58 27.12
CA GLU A 305 11.00 18.28 28.01
C GLU A 305 11.07 16.80 28.40
N PRO A 306 9.98 16.13 28.84
CA PRO A 306 10.04 14.72 29.25
C PRO A 306 10.46 13.78 28.10
N LEU A 307 10.13 14.13 26.86
CA LEU A 307 10.36 13.31 25.66
C LEU A 307 11.59 13.76 24.84
N SER A 308 12.53 14.48 25.44
CA SER A 308 13.76 14.90 24.75
C SER A 308 15.00 14.43 25.50
N LEU A 309 15.90 13.74 24.79
CA LEU A 309 17.22 13.39 25.30
C LEU A 309 18.07 14.64 25.51
N ARG A 310 17.82 15.73 24.78
CA ARG A 310 18.52 16.99 24.95
C ARG A 310 18.02 17.76 26.18
N LYS A 311 16.71 17.95 26.32
CA LYS A 311 16.11 18.85 27.33
C LYS A 311 15.95 18.21 28.71
N ASN A 312 15.58 16.93 28.80
CA ASN A 312 15.29 16.28 30.08
C ASN A 312 16.55 16.17 30.97
N THR A 313 16.44 16.42 32.26
CA THR A 313 17.53 16.22 33.23
C THR A 313 17.86 14.73 33.42
N SER A 314 16.85 13.86 33.50
CA SER A 314 17.00 12.41 33.60
C SER A 314 16.96 11.76 32.22
N LYS A 315 18.15 11.46 31.67
CA LYS A 315 18.28 10.87 30.33
C LYS A 315 17.72 9.45 30.23
N SER A 316 17.78 8.69 31.33
CA SER A 316 17.21 7.36 31.41
C SER A 316 15.68 7.39 31.34
N ASP A 317 15.05 8.33 32.07
CA ASP A 317 13.59 8.47 32.05
C ASP A 317 13.11 8.98 30.69
N ALA A 318 13.82 9.95 30.11
CA ALA A 318 13.58 10.40 28.75
C ALA A 318 13.63 9.25 27.75
N PHE A 319 14.66 8.40 27.83
CA PHE A 319 14.76 7.22 26.97
C PHE A 319 13.55 6.29 27.11
N ASN A 320 13.13 5.97 28.35
CA ASN A 320 11.97 5.09 28.58
C ASN A 320 10.67 5.69 28.04
N LEU A 321 10.44 6.99 28.27
CA LEU A 321 9.25 7.69 27.77
C LEU A 321 9.25 7.79 26.23
N ILE A 322 10.41 8.10 25.62
CA ILE A 322 10.58 8.10 24.17
C ILE A 322 10.29 6.72 23.61
N ARG A 323 10.83 5.65 24.21
CA ARG A 323 10.55 4.27 23.79
C ARG A 323 9.08 3.90 23.92
N GLY A 324 8.39 4.40 24.94
CA GLY A 324 6.93 4.28 25.07
C GLY A 324 6.19 4.92 23.90
N GLN A 325 6.57 6.13 23.49
CA GLN A 325 5.96 6.80 22.33
C GLN A 325 6.29 6.09 21.02
N HIS A 326 7.51 5.57 20.86
CA HIS A 326 7.92 4.82 19.67
C HIS A 326 7.05 3.60 19.38
N ARG A 327 6.35 3.03 20.37
CA ARG A 327 5.41 1.92 20.16
C ARG A 327 4.23 2.29 19.27
N LYS A 328 3.79 3.54 19.36
CA LYS A 328 2.70 4.11 18.55
C LYS A 328 3.12 4.50 17.14
N ALA A 329 4.43 4.49 16.86
CA ALA A 329 4.94 4.88 15.56
C ALA A 329 4.63 3.82 14.51
N ILE A 330 4.36 4.25 13.28
CA ILE A 330 4.18 3.34 12.14
C ILE A 330 5.42 2.45 12.00
N ALA A 331 5.19 1.16 11.81
CA ALA A 331 6.16 0.10 11.55
C ALA A 331 6.10 -0.40 10.09
N TYR A 332 4.91 -0.34 9.50
CA TYR A 332 4.65 -0.71 8.12
C TYR A 332 3.64 0.24 7.51
N HIS A 333 3.93 0.75 6.33
CA HIS A 333 3.07 1.59 5.54
C HIS A 333 3.03 1.05 4.12
N PHE A 334 1.83 0.94 3.58
CA PHE A 334 1.58 0.66 2.18
C PHE A 334 0.51 1.65 1.70
N GLU A 335 0.75 2.29 0.57
CA GLU A 335 -0.22 3.19 -0.05
C GLU A 335 -0.22 3.03 -1.56
N ILE A 336 -1.42 3.10 -2.15
CA ILE A 336 -1.63 3.17 -3.60
C ILE A 336 -2.28 4.50 -3.93
N ASN A 337 -1.78 5.12 -5.00
CA ASN A 337 -2.40 6.26 -5.62
C ASN A 337 -3.66 5.81 -6.41
N ALA A 338 -4.79 5.74 -5.70
CA ALA A 338 -6.06 5.34 -6.31
C ALA A 338 -6.56 6.44 -7.26
N ARG A 339 -6.44 6.20 -8.56
CA ARG A 339 -6.96 7.09 -9.61
C ARG A 339 -8.49 7.06 -9.58
N LYS A 340 -9.11 8.24 -9.51
CA LYS A 340 -10.57 8.41 -9.54
C LYS A 340 -10.89 9.51 -10.54
N GLY A 341 -11.74 9.21 -11.51
CA GLY A 341 -12.36 10.20 -12.38
C GLY A 341 -13.43 11.00 -11.62
N GLY A 342 -13.69 12.23 -12.07
CA GLY A 342 -14.82 13.01 -11.59
C GLY A 342 -16.15 12.35 -11.98
N ILE A 343 -17.22 12.77 -11.30
CA ILE A 343 -18.60 12.36 -11.59
C ILE A 343 -19.14 13.06 -12.86
N ASP A 344 -18.48 14.14 -13.29
CA ASP A 344 -18.97 15.02 -14.36
C ASP A 344 -18.06 14.84 -15.61
N ASP A 345 -18.52 14.05 -16.58
CA ASP A 345 -18.16 13.98 -18.02
C ASP A 345 -16.69 13.89 -18.49
N GLU A 346 -15.69 14.00 -17.63
CA GLU A 346 -14.27 13.92 -18.02
C GLU A 346 -13.69 12.57 -17.55
N PRO A 347 -13.31 11.65 -18.46
CA PRO A 347 -12.73 10.34 -18.14
C PRO A 347 -11.40 10.43 -17.38
N VAL A 348 -10.82 11.63 -17.29
CA VAL A 348 -9.59 11.96 -16.57
C VAL A 348 -9.82 13.27 -15.81
N PRO A 349 -9.50 13.37 -14.51
CA PRO A 349 -9.59 14.64 -13.82
C PRO A 349 -8.59 15.63 -14.44
N SER A 350 -9.11 16.64 -15.15
CA SER A 350 -8.35 17.72 -15.82
C SER A 350 -7.60 18.67 -14.87
N ALA A 351 -7.64 18.36 -13.57
CA ALA A 351 -6.94 19.07 -12.51
C ALA A 351 -6.78 18.18 -11.26
N PRO A 352 -5.78 18.48 -10.40
CA PRO A 352 -5.72 17.95 -9.04
C PRO A 352 -7.08 18.06 -8.33
N PRO A 353 -7.48 17.05 -7.53
CA PRO A 353 -8.70 17.17 -6.73
C PRO A 353 -8.62 18.38 -5.80
N ASP A 354 -9.63 19.27 -5.86
CA ASP A 354 -9.67 20.47 -5.04
C ASP A 354 -9.69 20.11 -3.54
N ILE A 355 -8.69 20.60 -2.81
CA ILE A 355 -8.54 20.37 -1.37
C ILE A 355 -9.67 21.00 -0.54
N ASN A 356 -10.38 21.98 -1.09
CA ASN A 356 -11.44 22.74 -0.43
C ASN A 356 -12.86 22.31 -0.86
N LYS A 357 -13.01 21.31 -1.74
CA LYS A 357 -14.33 20.79 -2.16
C LYS A 357 -14.95 19.93 -1.06
N ILE A 358 -15.59 20.60 -0.10
CA ILE A 358 -16.23 19.98 1.08
C ILE A 358 -17.54 19.28 0.71
N ASP A 359 -18.19 19.73 -0.37
CA ASP A 359 -19.55 19.30 -0.77
C ASP A 359 -19.67 17.80 -1.08
N ASN A 360 -18.55 17.11 -1.35
CA ASN A 360 -18.47 15.66 -1.52
C ASN A 360 -17.34 15.04 -0.66
N TYR A 361 -17.04 15.64 0.49
CA TYR A 361 -15.98 15.22 1.43
C TYR A 361 -14.61 15.02 0.78
N ALA A 362 -14.38 15.68 -0.35
CA ALA A 362 -13.25 15.45 -1.24
C ALA A 362 -12.93 13.95 -1.49
N ARG A 363 -13.95 13.14 -1.79
CA ARG A 363 -13.87 11.69 -2.11
C ARG A 363 -12.73 11.35 -3.08
N ASP A 364 -12.48 12.23 -4.06
CA ASP A 364 -11.46 12.09 -5.10
C ASP A 364 -10.03 12.11 -4.54
N ARG A 365 -9.83 12.65 -3.33
CA ARG A 365 -8.54 12.65 -2.62
C ARG A 365 -8.24 11.35 -1.87
N SER A 366 -9.22 10.46 -1.72
CA SER A 366 -9.07 9.26 -0.89
C SER A 366 -8.16 8.25 -1.57
N ARG A 367 -7.28 7.62 -0.78
CA ARG A 367 -6.31 6.62 -1.26
C ARG A 367 -6.46 5.31 -0.53
N LEU A 368 -6.02 4.23 -1.17
CA LEU A 368 -5.87 2.95 -0.47
C LEU A 368 -4.61 3.02 0.37
N SER A 369 -4.73 2.84 1.68
CA SER A 369 -3.56 2.72 2.55
C SER A 369 -3.74 1.66 3.62
N VAL A 370 -2.64 1.03 3.99
CA VAL A 370 -2.53 0.10 5.12
C VAL A 370 -1.37 0.56 5.98
N ASP A 371 -1.67 0.96 7.21
CA ASP A 371 -0.70 1.42 8.20
C ASP A 371 -0.74 0.48 9.41
N ILE A 372 0.41 -0.01 9.86
CA ILE A 372 0.55 -0.87 11.04
C ILE A 372 1.55 -0.23 11.98
N ASP A 373 1.21 -0.06 13.25
CA ASP A 373 2.13 0.45 14.28
C ASP A 373 2.97 -0.67 14.94
N LYS A 374 3.83 -0.33 15.90
CA LYS A 374 4.68 -1.30 16.59
C LYS A 374 3.99 -2.05 17.74
N GLU A 375 2.74 -1.72 18.06
CA GLU A 375 1.89 -2.51 18.99
C GLU A 375 1.01 -3.53 18.24
N GLY A 376 1.03 -3.50 16.91
CA GLY A 376 0.24 -4.39 16.06
C GLY A 376 -1.15 -3.85 15.74
N GLN A 377 -1.44 -2.60 16.09
CA GLN A 377 -2.64 -1.93 15.61
C GLN A 377 -2.49 -1.70 14.11
N PHE A 378 -3.49 -2.11 13.33
CA PHE A 378 -3.53 -1.84 11.89
C PHE A 378 -4.71 -0.93 11.54
N LYS A 379 -4.52 -0.11 10.53
CA LYS A 379 -5.51 0.77 9.93
C LYS A 379 -5.52 0.53 8.43
N ILE A 380 -6.69 0.21 7.89
CA ILE A 380 -6.91 0.16 6.44
C ILE A 380 -7.85 1.30 6.04
N ASN A 381 -7.44 2.09 5.05
CA ASN A 381 -8.27 3.09 4.42
C ASN A 381 -8.65 2.59 3.04
N ILE A 382 -9.94 2.29 2.81
CA ILE A 382 -10.43 1.83 1.50
C ILE A 382 -11.12 3.01 0.81
N PRO A 383 -10.60 3.51 -0.31
CA PRO A 383 -11.24 4.58 -1.06
C PRO A 383 -12.49 4.06 -1.75
N ALA A 384 -13.55 4.87 -1.82
CA ALA A 384 -14.68 4.59 -2.70
C ALA A 384 -14.21 4.56 -4.17
N SER A 385 -14.70 3.61 -4.97
CA SER A 385 -14.47 3.56 -6.43
C SER A 385 -15.03 4.81 -7.13
N SER A 386 -14.59 5.13 -8.36
CA SER A 386 -15.30 6.08 -9.22
C SER A 386 -16.58 5.45 -9.79
N GLU A 387 -17.44 6.27 -10.39
CA GLU A 387 -18.65 5.80 -11.08
C GLU A 387 -18.31 4.99 -12.34
N ILE A 388 -17.16 5.28 -12.97
CA ILE A 388 -16.57 4.51 -14.10
C ILE A 388 -15.64 3.37 -13.61
N GLY A 389 -15.71 3.02 -12.32
CA GLY A 389 -14.79 2.05 -11.70
C GLY A 389 -15.14 0.59 -12.01
N ASN A 390 -14.13 -0.28 -12.02
CA ASN A 390 -14.34 -1.71 -12.20
C ASN A 390 -15.19 -2.34 -11.08
N ILE A 391 -16.04 -3.29 -11.49
CA ILE A 391 -16.83 -4.13 -10.60
C ILE A 391 -16.10 -5.43 -10.31
N PRO A 392 -15.88 -5.80 -9.03
CA PRO A 392 -15.35 -7.12 -8.72
C PRO A 392 -16.40 -8.19 -9.06
N LEU A 393 -16.06 -9.06 -10.01
CA LEU A 393 -16.89 -10.20 -10.43
C LEU A 393 -16.45 -11.49 -9.75
N LEU A 394 -17.39 -12.41 -9.52
CA LEU A 394 -17.11 -13.75 -9.01
C LEU A 394 -16.64 -14.66 -10.15
N THR A 395 -15.35 -14.61 -10.44
CA THR A 395 -14.75 -15.35 -11.56
C THR A 395 -13.60 -16.24 -11.09
N ARG A 396 -13.37 -17.31 -11.84
CA ARG A 396 -12.09 -18.04 -11.86
C ARG A 396 -11.31 -17.61 -13.08
N HIS A 397 -9.99 -17.64 -12.98
CA HIS A 397 -9.11 -17.35 -14.10
C HIS A 397 -8.25 -18.58 -14.40
N GLU A 398 -8.06 -18.85 -15.69
CA GLU A 398 -7.18 -19.91 -16.19
C GLU A 398 -6.39 -19.33 -17.38
N SER A 399 -5.17 -19.83 -17.60
CA SER A 399 -4.38 -19.44 -18.77
C SER A 399 -4.88 -20.16 -20.03
N PHE A 400 -4.70 -19.53 -21.19
CA PHE A 400 -5.15 -20.06 -22.47
C PHE A 400 -4.50 -21.41 -22.74
N SER A 401 -3.20 -21.54 -22.47
CA SER A 401 -2.43 -22.77 -22.70
C SER A 401 -2.96 -23.95 -21.87
N VAL A 402 -3.39 -23.72 -20.62
CA VAL A 402 -4.01 -24.76 -19.76
C VAL A 402 -5.38 -25.17 -20.30
N VAL A 403 -6.18 -24.20 -20.75
CA VAL A 403 -7.49 -24.47 -21.33
C VAL A 403 -7.35 -25.24 -22.65
N ASP A 404 -6.44 -24.81 -23.52
CA ASP A 404 -6.26 -25.40 -24.84
C ASP A 404 -5.69 -26.83 -24.72
N ALA A 405 -4.70 -27.03 -23.86
CA ALA A 405 -4.19 -28.36 -23.52
C ALA A 405 -5.29 -29.32 -23.03
N LYS A 406 -6.27 -28.82 -22.24
CA LYS A 406 -7.42 -29.62 -21.81
C LYS A 406 -8.44 -29.86 -22.92
N LYS A 407 -8.61 -28.93 -23.87
CA LYS A 407 -9.59 -29.02 -24.97
C LYS A 407 -9.10 -29.93 -26.10
N THR A 408 -7.88 -29.72 -26.56
CA THR A 408 -7.31 -30.42 -27.72
C THR A 408 -6.55 -31.68 -27.29
N GLY A 409 -5.90 -31.66 -26.12
CA GLY A 409 -5.00 -32.73 -25.67
C GLY A 409 -3.72 -32.83 -26.50
N GLU A 410 -3.51 -31.94 -27.47
CA GLU A 410 -2.39 -31.95 -28.41
C GLU A 410 -1.19 -31.14 -27.90
N ILE A 411 -1.44 -30.26 -26.94
CA ILE A 411 -0.49 -29.28 -26.42
C ILE A 411 -0.25 -29.56 -24.94
N HIS A 412 0.98 -29.38 -24.48
CA HIS A 412 1.30 -29.48 -23.06
C HIS A 412 0.84 -28.22 -22.30
N PRO A 413 0.27 -28.31 -21.08
CA PRO A 413 -0.19 -27.13 -20.33
C PRO A 413 0.87 -26.05 -20.06
N ASP A 414 2.15 -26.45 -20.02
CA ASP A 414 3.30 -25.55 -19.83
C ASP A 414 3.86 -24.98 -21.15
N GLU A 415 3.29 -25.36 -22.29
CA GLU A 415 3.70 -24.84 -23.59
C GLU A 415 3.18 -23.42 -23.78
N PHE A 416 4.03 -22.52 -24.29
CA PHE A 416 3.63 -21.15 -24.56
C PHE A 416 2.86 -21.06 -25.89
N VAL A 417 1.53 -21.00 -25.81
CA VAL A 417 0.66 -20.88 -26.98
C VAL A 417 0.05 -19.49 -27.05
N ARG A 418 -0.07 -18.95 -28.28
CA ARG A 418 -0.71 -17.66 -28.55
C ARG A 418 -2.03 -17.90 -29.27
N ASN A 419 -3.10 -17.30 -28.78
CA ASN A 419 -4.35 -17.17 -29.52
C ASN A 419 -4.33 -15.97 -30.47
N GLU A 420 -5.29 -15.95 -31.41
CA GLU A 420 -5.44 -14.86 -32.38
C GLU A 420 -5.77 -13.53 -31.69
N ASP A 421 -6.55 -13.57 -30.61
CA ASP A 421 -6.96 -12.40 -29.82
C ASP A 421 -5.88 -11.88 -28.86
N LYS A 422 -4.75 -12.57 -28.75
CA LYS A 422 -3.63 -12.27 -27.83
C LYS A 422 -4.05 -12.20 -26.34
N GLN A 423 -5.13 -12.87 -25.96
CA GLN A 423 -5.62 -12.99 -24.59
C GLN A 423 -5.16 -14.31 -23.96
N ASP A 424 -4.28 -14.24 -22.95
CA ASP A 424 -3.87 -15.43 -22.19
C ASP A 424 -4.82 -15.72 -21.03
N ILE A 425 -5.23 -14.71 -20.26
CA ILE A 425 -6.10 -14.92 -19.10
C ILE A 425 -7.55 -14.97 -19.54
N LEU A 426 -8.16 -16.15 -19.39
CA LEU A 426 -9.56 -16.39 -19.67
C LEU A 426 -10.34 -16.46 -18.35
N LEU A 427 -11.52 -15.84 -18.32
CA LEU A 427 -12.36 -15.80 -17.14
C LEU A 427 -13.54 -16.76 -17.27
N GLU A 428 -13.85 -17.44 -16.18
CA GLU A 428 -15.00 -18.34 -16.06
C GLU A 428 -15.92 -17.83 -14.95
N SER A 429 -17.18 -17.60 -15.26
CA SER A 429 -18.18 -17.40 -14.20
C SER A 429 -18.42 -18.73 -13.51
N PHE A 430 -18.41 -18.73 -12.19
CA PHE A 430 -18.99 -19.82 -11.40
C PHE A 430 -20.24 -19.39 -10.65
N ALA A 431 -20.68 -18.14 -10.85
CA ALA A 431 -21.98 -17.66 -10.43
C ALA A 431 -23.04 -18.13 -11.43
N GLY A 432 -23.43 -19.40 -11.34
CA GLY A 432 -24.34 -20.05 -12.31
C GLY A 432 -25.75 -19.46 -12.42
N LYS A 433 -26.07 -18.42 -11.63
CA LYS A 433 -27.35 -17.69 -11.61
C LYS A 433 -27.19 -16.17 -11.40
N ALA A 434 -26.04 -15.59 -11.72
CA ALA A 434 -25.91 -14.13 -11.70
C ALA A 434 -26.85 -13.51 -12.76
N ILE A 435 -27.67 -12.53 -12.38
CA ILE A 435 -28.67 -11.90 -13.26
C ILE A 435 -28.34 -10.44 -13.58
N ILE A 436 -27.62 -9.75 -12.69
CA ILE A 436 -27.39 -8.31 -12.84
C ILE A 436 -26.43 -8.08 -14.02
N GLY A 437 -26.96 -7.48 -15.09
CA GLY A 437 -26.21 -7.09 -16.27
C GLY A 437 -25.29 -5.93 -15.98
N LEU A 438 -24.13 -5.92 -16.64
CA LEU A 438 -23.26 -4.75 -16.67
C LEU A 438 -23.29 -4.22 -18.10
N SER A 439 -23.62 -2.94 -18.25
CA SER A 439 -23.75 -2.30 -19.55
C SER A 439 -22.95 -0.99 -19.61
N ALA A 440 -22.79 -0.50 -20.83
CA ALA A 440 -22.25 0.84 -21.09
C ALA A 440 -23.40 1.76 -21.49
N SER A 441 -23.27 3.06 -21.20
CA SER A 441 -24.30 4.03 -21.58
C SER A 441 -24.36 4.30 -23.09
N ASN A 442 -23.32 3.91 -23.84
CA ASN A 442 -23.18 4.14 -25.28
C ASN A 442 -22.80 2.85 -26.03
N ASP A 443 -23.38 2.64 -27.21
CA ASP A 443 -23.14 1.48 -28.10
C ASP A 443 -21.65 1.27 -28.44
N ASP A 444 -20.88 2.35 -28.58
CA ASP A 444 -19.44 2.29 -28.87
C ASP A 444 -18.60 1.68 -27.73
N LEU A 445 -19.17 1.59 -26.52
CA LEU A 445 -18.52 1.09 -25.31
C LEU A 445 -19.12 -0.23 -24.80
N GLU A 446 -20.19 -0.76 -25.41
CA GLU A 446 -20.88 -1.98 -24.95
C GLU A 446 -19.95 -3.20 -24.82
N GLY A 447 -18.94 -3.32 -25.69
CA GLY A 447 -17.95 -4.41 -25.65
C GLY A 447 -16.97 -4.34 -24.47
N PHE A 448 -16.97 -3.25 -23.70
CA PHE A 448 -16.07 -3.03 -22.56
C PHE A 448 -16.79 -3.08 -21.21
N ALA A 449 -18.11 -3.31 -21.20
CA ALA A 449 -18.93 -3.25 -19.98
C ALA A 449 -18.75 -4.47 -19.05
N SER A 450 -18.39 -5.64 -19.58
CA SER A 450 -18.06 -6.80 -18.75
C SER A 450 -17.17 -7.79 -19.50
N PRO A 451 -16.23 -8.45 -18.82
CA PRO A 451 -15.48 -9.54 -19.42
C PRO A 451 -16.40 -10.67 -19.87
N ILE A 452 -16.01 -11.34 -20.96
CA ILE A 452 -16.73 -12.48 -21.52
C ILE A 452 -16.39 -13.77 -20.76
N ASP A 453 -17.42 -14.55 -20.43
CA ASP A 453 -17.26 -15.89 -19.87
C ASP A 453 -16.76 -16.85 -20.95
N ARG A 454 -15.64 -17.51 -20.68
CA ARG A 454 -15.03 -18.51 -21.56
C ARG A 454 -15.96 -19.68 -21.88
N ASN A 455 -16.85 -20.07 -20.96
CA ASN A 455 -17.71 -21.25 -21.10
C ASN A 455 -19.00 -20.93 -21.87
N THR A 456 -19.58 -19.74 -21.68
CA THR A 456 -20.86 -19.36 -22.31
C THR A 456 -20.70 -18.45 -23.52
N GLY A 457 -19.60 -17.71 -23.63
CA GLY A 457 -19.41 -16.67 -24.63
C GLY A 457 -20.24 -15.40 -24.38
N GLU A 458 -20.90 -15.31 -23.22
CA GLU A 458 -21.72 -14.16 -22.81
C GLU A 458 -20.98 -13.29 -21.79
N PRO A 459 -21.33 -11.99 -21.65
CA PRO A 459 -20.79 -11.13 -20.60
C PRO A 459 -21.06 -11.70 -19.20
N ILE A 460 -20.04 -11.67 -18.34
CA ILE A 460 -20.16 -12.15 -16.96
C ILE A 460 -21.04 -11.18 -16.17
N LYS A 461 -22.11 -11.71 -15.58
CA LYS A 461 -23.06 -10.93 -14.79
C LYS A 461 -22.60 -10.80 -13.33
N TYR A 462 -23.04 -9.76 -12.66
CA TYR A 462 -22.83 -9.58 -11.22
C TYR A 462 -23.85 -10.40 -10.41
N GLY A 463 -23.40 -11.05 -9.34
CA GLY A 463 -24.26 -11.91 -8.52
C GLY A 463 -23.51 -12.79 -7.52
N THR A 464 -24.21 -13.79 -6.95
CA THR A 464 -23.62 -14.75 -6.00
C THR A 464 -23.44 -16.14 -6.62
N ALA A 465 -22.56 -16.95 -6.03
CA ALA A 465 -22.24 -18.29 -6.54
C ALA A 465 -23.45 -19.26 -6.56
N PHE A 466 -24.32 -19.19 -5.55
CA PHE A 466 -25.29 -20.26 -5.27
C PHE A 466 -26.75 -19.84 -5.47
N HIS A 467 -27.04 -18.55 -5.45
CA HIS A 467 -28.40 -18.06 -5.58
C HIS A 467 -28.46 -16.71 -6.28
N ASP A 468 -29.62 -16.45 -6.85
CA ASP A 468 -29.94 -15.20 -7.48
C ASP A 468 -30.38 -14.20 -6.40
N ILE A 469 -29.62 -13.13 -6.24
CA ILE A 469 -29.88 -12.12 -5.22
C ILE A 469 -31.17 -11.35 -5.52
N THR A 470 -31.59 -11.25 -6.79
CA THR A 470 -32.85 -10.58 -7.18
C THR A 470 -34.08 -11.39 -6.74
N LYS A 471 -33.92 -12.70 -6.52
CA LYS A 471 -34.97 -13.60 -5.97
C LYS A 471 -34.99 -13.67 -4.45
N VAL A 472 -33.99 -13.12 -3.77
CA VAL A 472 -34.01 -13.00 -2.31
C VAL A 472 -35.00 -11.91 -1.94
N CYS A 473 -35.83 -12.12 -0.92
CA CYS A 473 -36.87 -11.16 -0.53
C CYS A 473 -37.94 -10.91 -1.60
N ILE A 474 -38.11 -11.80 -2.58
CA ILE A 474 -39.16 -11.73 -3.63
C ILE A 474 -40.59 -11.63 -3.06
N SER A 475 -40.80 -11.98 -1.79
CA SER A 475 -42.07 -11.72 -1.08
C SER A 475 -42.39 -10.23 -0.98
N PHE A 476 -41.41 -9.34 -1.10
CA PHE A 476 -41.58 -7.90 -0.99
C PHE A 476 -41.70 -7.18 -2.35
N THR A 477 -41.71 -7.91 -3.48
CA THR A 477 -41.80 -7.31 -4.81
C THR A 477 -43.19 -7.41 -5.44
N GLU A 478 -43.48 -6.51 -6.39
CA GLU A 478 -44.76 -6.48 -7.11
C GLU A 478 -45.04 -7.78 -7.89
N ASN A 479 -43.99 -8.47 -8.32
CA ASN A 479 -44.05 -9.70 -9.13
C ASN A 479 -43.84 -10.99 -8.31
N SER A 480 -44.16 -10.98 -7.03
CA SER A 480 -43.98 -12.16 -6.19
C SER A 480 -44.85 -13.32 -6.70
N PRO A 481 -44.31 -14.55 -6.91
CA PRO A 481 -45.13 -15.71 -7.26
C PRO A 481 -46.12 -16.10 -6.15
N PHE A 482 -45.99 -15.51 -4.96
CA PHE A 482 -46.97 -15.62 -3.87
C PHE A 482 -48.17 -14.66 -4.02
N LEU A 483 -48.09 -13.66 -4.90
CA LEU A 483 -49.18 -12.74 -5.27
C LEU A 483 -50.00 -13.26 -6.46
N ASP A 484 -49.49 -14.24 -7.21
CA ASP A 484 -50.01 -14.64 -8.53
C ASP A 484 -50.68 -16.03 -8.53
N ALA A 485 -50.94 -16.60 -7.36
CA ALA A 485 -51.62 -17.88 -7.21
C ALA A 485 -53.14 -17.73 -7.42
N SER A 486 -53.56 -17.37 -8.63
CA SER A 486 -54.97 -17.48 -9.02
C SER A 486 -55.35 -18.94 -9.24
N LEU A 487 -56.44 -19.38 -8.62
CA LEU A 487 -57.07 -20.67 -8.91
C LEU A 487 -57.88 -20.65 -10.22
N ASP A 488 -58.18 -19.46 -10.77
CA ASP A 488 -59.19 -19.29 -11.83
C ASP A 488 -58.75 -18.42 -13.03
N GLY A 489 -57.46 -18.09 -13.21
CA GLY A 489 -56.95 -17.48 -14.44
C GLY A 489 -57.17 -15.97 -14.62
N GLU A 490 -57.62 -15.27 -13.58
CA GLU A 490 -57.59 -13.80 -13.50
C GLU A 490 -56.57 -13.40 -12.41
N PRO A 491 -55.61 -12.48 -12.69
CA PRO A 491 -54.57 -12.08 -11.74
C PRO A 491 -55.21 -11.27 -10.60
N THR A 492 -55.62 -11.96 -9.55
CA THR A 492 -56.04 -11.37 -8.28
C THR A 492 -54.79 -11.29 -7.41
N ARG A 493 -54.43 -10.07 -7.02
CA ARG A 493 -53.29 -9.71 -6.15
C ARG A 493 -53.49 -10.22 -4.71
N ASP A 494 -53.74 -11.50 -4.56
CA ASP A 494 -53.98 -12.09 -3.26
C ASP A 494 -52.72 -12.87 -2.88
N PHE A 495 -51.88 -12.24 -2.06
CA PHE A 495 -51.36 -13.02 -0.92
C PHE A 495 -52.57 -13.79 -0.40
N ILE A 496 -52.47 -15.10 -0.15
CA ILE A 496 -53.50 -15.80 0.63
C ILE A 496 -53.39 -15.27 2.06
N GLU A 497 -53.80 -14.03 2.21
CA GLU A 497 -53.95 -13.20 3.38
C GLU A 497 -55.44 -13.23 3.65
N TYR A 498 -55.77 -13.60 4.89
CA TYR A 498 -57.06 -14.11 5.31
C TYR A 498 -58.28 -13.18 4.99
N TYR A 499 -58.05 -11.94 4.53
CA TYR A 499 -59.05 -10.98 4.04
C TYR A 499 -58.46 -9.94 3.06
N PRO A 500 -58.83 -9.93 1.76
CA PRO A 500 -58.32 -8.98 0.75
C PRO A 500 -58.64 -7.50 1.06
N GLU A 501 -59.76 -7.24 1.73
CA GLU A 501 -60.23 -5.88 2.06
C GLU A 501 -59.69 -5.35 3.41
N HIS A 502 -58.79 -6.07 4.07
CA HIS A 502 -58.28 -5.64 5.37
C HIS A 502 -57.30 -4.47 5.22
N HIS A 503 -57.47 -3.40 6.01
CA HIS A 503 -56.63 -2.19 6.03
C HIS A 503 -55.13 -2.42 6.34
N LEU A 504 -54.71 -3.66 6.58
CA LEU A 504 -53.29 -4.02 6.67
C LEU A 504 -52.66 -4.16 5.28
N ASN A 505 -53.48 -4.49 4.29
CA ASN A 505 -53.06 -4.84 2.93
C ASN A 505 -52.87 -3.60 2.05
N THR A 506 -53.56 -2.50 2.35
CA THR A 506 -53.46 -1.24 1.58
C THR A 506 -52.13 -0.51 1.80
N SER A 507 -51.42 -0.85 2.90
CA SER A 507 -50.29 -0.05 3.39
C SER A 507 -48.91 -0.52 2.89
N PHE A 508 -48.93 -1.50 2.00
CA PHE A 508 -47.73 -2.08 1.42
C PHE A 508 -47.64 -1.64 -0.05
N THR A 509 -46.76 -0.68 -0.33
CA THR A 509 -46.27 -0.43 -1.69
C THR A 509 -45.17 -1.45 -1.95
N PRO A 510 -45.41 -2.50 -2.76
CA PRO A 510 -44.37 -3.48 -3.05
C PRO A 510 -43.22 -2.79 -3.80
N LEU A 511 -42.02 -3.30 -3.63
CA LEU A 511 -40.88 -2.80 -4.39
C LEU A 511 -40.98 -3.31 -5.83
N GLU A 512 -40.83 -2.42 -6.82
CA GLU A 512 -40.73 -2.85 -8.22
C GLU A 512 -39.53 -3.79 -8.40
N LYS A 513 -38.38 -3.44 -7.78
CA LYS A 513 -37.15 -4.25 -7.74
C LYS A 513 -36.43 -4.10 -6.40
N ILE A 514 -35.75 -5.17 -5.97
CA ILE A 514 -34.96 -5.20 -4.72
C ILE A 514 -33.56 -4.65 -4.95
N VAL A 515 -33.01 -4.94 -6.13
CA VAL A 515 -31.73 -4.46 -6.65
C VAL A 515 -31.95 -4.17 -8.14
N SER A 516 -31.25 -3.19 -8.71
CA SER A 516 -31.29 -2.96 -10.16
C SER A 516 -30.86 -4.22 -10.93
N ASP A 517 -31.53 -4.50 -12.04
CA ASP A 517 -31.17 -5.61 -12.93
C ASP A 517 -29.97 -5.27 -13.82
N GLU A 518 -29.57 -4.00 -13.84
CA GLU A 518 -28.52 -3.45 -14.69
C GLU A 518 -27.73 -2.39 -13.93
N ILE A 519 -26.42 -2.38 -14.14
CA ILE A 519 -25.49 -1.36 -13.63
C ILE A 519 -24.73 -0.81 -14.83
N ILE A 520 -24.72 0.52 -14.98
CA ILE A 520 -24.04 1.22 -16.06
C ILE A 520 -22.61 1.52 -15.59
N ILE A 521 -21.61 0.87 -16.17
CA ILE A 521 -20.24 0.93 -15.66
C ILE A 521 -19.34 1.91 -16.42
N SER A 522 -19.78 2.43 -17.55
CA SER A 522 -18.98 3.30 -18.42
C SER A 522 -19.83 4.25 -19.24
N GLY A 523 -19.32 5.47 -19.45
CA GLY A 523 -19.95 6.56 -20.20
C GLY A 523 -20.53 7.66 -19.30
N PRO A 524 -21.13 8.71 -19.87
CA PRO A 524 -21.68 9.86 -19.12
C PRO A 524 -22.69 9.50 -18.04
N ASP A 525 -23.46 8.42 -18.26
CA ASP A 525 -24.51 7.96 -17.34
C ASP A 525 -24.05 6.81 -16.41
N ALA A 526 -22.74 6.64 -16.19
CA ALA A 526 -22.22 5.56 -15.33
C ALA A 526 -22.61 5.74 -13.85
N ASP A 527 -23.00 4.65 -13.19
CA ASP A 527 -23.56 4.63 -11.82
C ASP A 527 -22.93 3.56 -10.91
N ALA A 528 -21.77 3.01 -11.28
CA ALA A 528 -21.15 1.88 -10.58
C ALA A 528 -20.38 2.25 -9.30
N GLY A 529 -20.38 3.49 -8.84
CA GLY A 529 -19.57 3.96 -7.72
C GLY A 529 -20.06 3.54 -6.33
N GLY A 530 -19.34 3.96 -5.29
CA GLY A 530 -19.73 3.72 -3.89
C GLY A 530 -19.34 2.35 -3.30
N ARG A 531 -18.60 1.50 -4.02
CA ARG A 531 -18.26 0.15 -3.55
C ARG A 531 -17.15 0.18 -2.50
N SER A 532 -17.32 -0.56 -1.41
CA SER A 532 -16.28 -0.77 -0.38
C SER A 532 -15.99 -2.26 -0.21
N GLY A 533 -14.69 -2.59 -0.20
CA GLY A 533 -14.06 -3.90 0.07
C GLY A 533 -14.86 -5.17 -0.23
N SER A 534 -14.57 -5.85 -1.34
CA SER A 534 -15.00 -7.24 -1.56
C SER A 534 -13.90 -8.21 -1.12
N ILE A 535 -14.17 -9.03 -0.10
CA ILE A 535 -13.27 -10.10 0.36
C ILE A 535 -13.92 -11.44 0.03
N ASN A 536 -13.46 -12.08 -1.05
CA ASN A 536 -13.91 -13.40 -1.47
C ASN A 536 -13.01 -14.46 -0.83
N LEU A 537 -13.59 -15.32 0.01
CA LEU A 537 -12.92 -16.50 0.58
C LEU A 537 -13.69 -17.76 0.17
N ASP A 538 -12.97 -18.81 -0.24
CA ASP A 538 -13.55 -20.10 -0.64
C ASP A 538 -14.34 -20.83 0.48
N GLY A 539 -14.31 -20.32 1.73
CA GLY A 539 -14.98 -20.89 2.92
C GLY A 539 -15.71 -19.88 3.84
N PHE A 540 -15.94 -18.64 3.39
CA PHE A 540 -16.74 -17.56 4.02
C PHE A 540 -16.27 -16.97 5.38
N LEU A 541 -15.76 -15.74 5.35
CA LEU A 541 -15.80 -14.75 6.44
C LEU A 541 -15.93 -13.36 5.80
N SER A 542 -17.04 -12.68 6.06
CA SER A 542 -17.26 -11.28 5.67
C SER A 542 -17.62 -10.49 6.94
N LEU A 543 -16.79 -9.53 7.31
CA LEU A 543 -16.87 -8.82 8.58
C LEU A 543 -16.40 -7.36 8.39
N ASN A 544 -17.21 -6.39 8.81
CA ASN A 544 -16.84 -4.98 8.92
C ASN A 544 -17.04 -4.55 10.39
N ILE A 545 -15.94 -4.28 11.11
CA ILE A 545 -15.97 -3.95 12.55
C ILE A 545 -14.89 -2.93 12.90
N GLY A 546 -15.25 -1.91 13.69
CA GLY A 546 -14.33 -1.03 14.41
C GLY A 546 -15.04 -0.18 15.46
N ALA A 547 -14.61 -0.27 16.73
CA ALA A 547 -15.16 0.49 17.86
C ALA A 547 -14.28 1.67 18.29
N ASN A 548 -14.90 2.82 18.58
CA ASN A 548 -14.22 4.00 19.14
C ASN A 548 -14.29 4.01 20.68
N THR A 549 -13.24 4.56 21.29
CA THR A 549 -12.85 4.50 22.69
C THR A 549 -13.68 5.30 23.69
N VAL A 550 -14.75 5.98 23.26
CA VAL A 550 -15.68 6.62 24.20
C VAL A 550 -16.90 5.72 24.43
N ASP A 551 -17.42 5.04 23.40
CA ASP A 551 -18.72 4.36 23.47
C ASP A 551 -18.73 2.86 23.12
N ARG A 552 -17.58 2.26 22.75
CA ARG A 552 -17.39 0.79 22.58
C ARG A 552 -18.41 0.06 21.70
N GLN A 553 -18.81 0.64 20.57
CA GLN A 553 -19.72 -0.01 19.61
C GLN A 553 -18.94 -0.60 18.44
N SER A 554 -19.17 -1.87 18.09
CA SER A 554 -18.35 -2.60 17.12
C SER A 554 -18.75 -2.44 15.65
N MET A 555 -19.92 -1.91 15.30
CA MET A 555 -20.36 -1.89 13.90
C MET A 555 -21.31 -0.72 13.62
N TRP A 556 -20.91 0.18 12.73
CA TRP A 556 -21.77 1.17 12.08
C TRP A 556 -21.75 0.86 10.57
N ILE A 557 -22.91 0.56 10.00
CA ILE A 557 -23.08 0.50 8.54
C ILE A 557 -23.83 1.77 8.16
N ASP A 558 -23.07 2.83 7.88
CA ASP A 558 -23.59 4.07 7.32
C ASP A 558 -23.46 3.99 5.80
N THR A 559 -24.40 3.28 5.19
CA THR A 559 -24.68 3.46 3.77
C THR A 559 -25.76 4.52 3.68
N ALA A 560 -25.55 5.55 2.87
CA ALA A 560 -26.63 6.48 2.47
C ALA A 560 -27.72 5.79 1.60
N GLY A 561 -27.86 4.47 1.73
CA GLY A 561 -28.76 3.58 1.03
C GLY A 561 -29.13 2.38 1.91
N GLY A 562 -30.09 1.57 1.46
CA GLY A 562 -30.56 0.41 2.19
C GLY A 562 -29.54 -0.74 2.21
N ILE A 563 -29.45 -1.45 3.33
CA ILE A 563 -28.71 -2.70 3.41
C ILE A 563 -29.71 -3.83 3.17
N VAL A 564 -29.59 -4.53 2.04
CA VAL A 564 -30.26 -5.82 1.83
C VAL A 564 -29.26 -6.91 2.20
N ALA A 565 -29.37 -7.44 3.42
CA ALA A 565 -28.52 -8.53 3.89
C ALA A 565 -29.30 -9.86 3.87
N ASN A 566 -28.80 -10.84 3.12
CA ASN A 566 -29.29 -12.21 3.17
C ASN A 566 -28.40 -13.04 4.10
N ILE A 567 -28.92 -13.46 5.25
CA ILE A 567 -28.17 -14.32 6.18
C ILE A 567 -28.55 -15.78 5.90
N GLY A 568 -27.58 -16.51 5.31
CA GLY A 568 -27.71 -17.92 5.00
C GLY A 568 -28.01 -18.77 6.24
N ARG A 569 -28.62 -19.94 6.01
CA ARG A 569 -28.91 -20.90 7.07
C ARG A 569 -27.71 -21.80 7.31
N ASP A 570 -27.41 -22.11 8.56
CA ASP A 570 -26.53 -23.23 8.88
C ASP A 570 -27.20 -24.58 8.53
N LEU A 571 -26.47 -25.69 8.70
CA LEU A 571 -26.99 -27.06 8.49
C LEU A 571 -28.19 -27.42 9.39
N ARG A 572 -28.57 -26.54 10.33
CA ARG A 572 -29.67 -26.70 11.27
C ARG A 572 -30.81 -25.71 10.99
N ASN A 573 -30.82 -25.07 9.81
CA ASN A 573 -31.81 -24.07 9.40
C ASN A 573 -31.82 -22.79 10.22
N VAL A 574 -30.74 -22.49 10.96
CA VAL A 574 -30.62 -21.27 11.74
C VAL A 574 -29.95 -20.20 10.87
N SER A 575 -30.71 -19.16 10.50
CA SER A 575 -30.16 -17.97 9.83
C SER A 575 -29.48 -17.02 10.81
N TYR A 576 -29.99 -16.93 12.04
CA TYR A 576 -29.41 -16.06 13.07
C TYR A 576 -29.81 -16.59 14.44
N ALA A 577 -28.82 -16.82 15.32
CA ALA A 577 -29.06 -17.16 16.72
C ALA A 577 -28.26 -16.21 17.60
N GLY A 578 -28.95 -15.25 18.21
CA GLY A 578 -28.41 -14.37 19.24
C GLY A 578 -29.01 -14.71 20.59
N ARG A 579 -28.17 -14.79 21.62
CA ARG A 579 -28.61 -14.77 23.02
C ARG A 579 -28.13 -13.46 23.61
N PHE A 580 -29.07 -12.61 24.01
CA PHE A 580 -28.79 -11.35 24.67
C PHE A 580 -29.09 -11.52 26.15
N ASP A 581 -28.07 -11.37 27.00
CA ASP A 581 -28.24 -11.43 28.46
C ASP A 581 -28.61 -10.06 29.06
N GLY A 582 -29.10 -9.11 28.24
CA GLY A 582 -29.46 -7.74 28.64
C GLY A 582 -30.57 -7.13 27.75
N ASP A 583 -30.87 -5.85 27.96
CA ASP A 583 -31.94 -5.14 27.25
C ASP A 583 -31.60 -4.94 25.77
N VAL A 584 -32.56 -5.24 24.89
CA VAL A 584 -32.47 -4.97 23.44
C VAL A 584 -33.25 -3.70 23.15
N PHE A 585 -32.56 -2.64 22.74
CA PHE A 585 -33.19 -1.43 22.22
C PHE A 585 -33.12 -1.46 20.69
N MET A 586 -34.28 -1.40 20.04
CA MET A 586 -34.40 -1.36 18.59
C MET A 586 -35.25 -0.14 18.20
N GLU A 587 -34.62 0.84 17.56
CA GLU A 587 -35.31 1.99 16.99
C GLU A 587 -35.67 1.68 15.53
N ILE A 588 -36.92 1.93 15.16
CA ILE A 588 -37.46 1.63 13.84
C ILE A 588 -38.17 2.89 13.37
N GLY A 589 -37.64 3.51 12.32
CA GLY A 589 -37.94 4.90 11.94
C GLY A 589 -37.10 5.89 12.74
N GLY A 590 -36.97 7.12 12.26
CA GLY A 590 -36.10 8.12 12.88
C GLY A 590 -36.24 9.50 12.24
N ALA A 591 -35.61 10.52 12.85
CA ALA A 591 -35.41 11.80 12.19
C ALA A 591 -34.52 11.55 10.97
N GLY A 592 -35.06 11.77 9.77
CA GLY A 592 -34.22 11.67 8.58
C GLY A 592 -33.25 12.85 8.55
N ILE A 593 -32.18 12.70 7.77
CA ILE A 593 -31.04 13.63 7.81
C ILE A 593 -31.46 15.05 7.40
N GLY A 594 -32.62 15.18 6.74
CA GLY A 594 -33.17 16.45 6.29
C GLY A 594 -32.32 17.07 5.18
N ASN A 595 -32.96 17.87 4.34
CA ASN A 595 -32.33 18.63 3.26
C ASN A 595 -31.25 19.62 3.72
N THR A 596 -31.06 19.81 5.04
CA THR A 596 -30.07 20.73 5.62
C THR A 596 -28.73 20.08 5.97
N PHE A 597 -28.60 18.75 6.00
CA PHE A 597 -27.36 18.08 6.43
C PHE A 597 -26.69 17.17 5.38
N ASP A 598 -27.41 16.72 4.33
CA ASP A 598 -26.84 15.95 3.21
C ASP A 598 -27.32 16.50 1.87
N SER A 599 -26.38 17.06 1.10
CA SER A 599 -26.64 17.69 -0.20
C SER A 599 -27.17 16.72 -1.26
N ARG A 600 -26.93 15.40 -1.10
CA ARG A 600 -27.40 14.37 -2.03
C ARG A 600 -28.92 14.14 -1.96
N PHE A 601 -29.58 14.59 -0.90
CA PHE A 601 -31.02 14.45 -0.69
C PHE A 601 -31.72 15.81 -0.57
N ALA A 602 -31.11 16.88 -1.09
CA ALA A 602 -31.65 18.24 -1.00
C ALA A 602 -33.06 18.38 -1.60
N GLU A 603 -33.39 17.56 -2.60
CA GLU A 603 -34.70 17.53 -3.25
C GLU A 603 -35.74 16.66 -2.53
N VAL A 604 -35.31 15.80 -1.60
CA VAL A 604 -36.17 14.86 -0.88
C VAL A 604 -36.38 15.40 0.53
N ASN A 605 -37.58 15.89 0.83
CA ASN A 605 -37.94 16.43 2.14
C ASN A 605 -38.13 15.29 3.16
N ASP A 606 -37.04 14.64 3.56
CA ASP A 606 -37.02 13.45 4.43
C ASP A 606 -36.58 13.82 5.87
N GLY A 607 -37.23 14.82 6.47
CA GLY A 607 -36.87 15.30 7.82
C GLY A 607 -37.28 14.37 8.97
N GLN A 608 -38.23 13.45 8.73
CA GLN A 608 -38.66 12.46 9.72
C GLN A 608 -39.37 11.30 9.02
N ARG A 609 -38.80 10.10 9.09
CA ARG A 609 -39.37 8.91 8.47
C ARG A 609 -40.09 8.07 9.52
N LEU A 610 -41.40 7.89 9.32
CA LEU A 610 -42.21 6.97 10.11
C LEU A 610 -41.68 5.55 9.90
N GLY A 611 -41.34 4.86 10.98
CA GLY A 611 -40.87 3.48 10.94
C GLY A 611 -42.00 2.49 11.13
N ASN A 612 -41.95 1.39 10.38
CA ASN A 612 -42.83 0.25 10.53
C ASN A 612 -41.97 -0.99 10.77
N LEU A 613 -42.17 -1.67 11.92
CA LEU A 613 -41.69 -3.03 12.12
C LEU A 613 -42.69 -3.98 11.48
N GLN A 614 -42.23 -4.81 10.56
CA GLN A 614 -43.05 -5.89 10.01
C GLN A 614 -42.26 -7.20 10.06
N VAL A 615 -42.85 -8.22 10.67
CA VAL A 615 -42.31 -9.57 10.71
C VAL A 615 -43.28 -10.46 9.94
N HIS A 616 -42.81 -10.96 8.79
CA HIS A 616 -43.54 -11.89 7.94
C HIS A 616 -43.00 -13.30 8.19
N VAL A 617 -43.85 -14.19 8.66
CA VAL A 617 -43.50 -15.61 8.89
C VAL A 617 -44.29 -16.45 7.90
N LEU A 618 -43.59 -16.97 6.89
CA LEU A 618 -44.15 -17.89 5.91
C LEU A 618 -44.46 -19.23 6.59
N THR A 619 -45.73 -19.64 6.59
CA THR A 619 -46.18 -20.96 7.07
C THR A 619 -46.79 -21.76 5.93
N SER A 620 -46.97 -23.07 6.11
CA SER A 620 -47.64 -23.92 5.11
C SER A 620 -49.08 -23.51 4.82
N ASN A 621 -49.69 -22.73 5.72
CA ASN A 621 -51.11 -22.37 5.68
C ASN A 621 -51.33 -20.88 5.36
N GLY A 622 -50.27 -20.14 4.98
CA GLY A 622 -50.31 -18.70 4.70
C GLY A 622 -49.22 -17.93 5.44
N VAL A 623 -49.28 -16.59 5.37
CA VAL A 623 -48.30 -15.70 6.01
C VAL A 623 -48.85 -15.21 7.35
N MET A 624 -48.10 -15.42 8.43
CA MET A 624 -48.34 -14.71 9.68
C MET A 624 -47.64 -13.35 9.62
N VAL A 625 -48.36 -12.30 9.96
CA VAL A 625 -47.87 -10.92 9.91
C VAL A 625 -47.95 -10.34 11.33
N PHE A 626 -46.81 -9.90 11.85
CA PHE A 626 -46.75 -9.02 13.02
C PHE A 626 -46.28 -7.65 12.56
N LYS A 627 -47.14 -6.65 12.68
CA LYS A 627 -46.86 -5.27 12.27
C LYS A 627 -46.97 -4.34 13.47
N MET A 628 -46.00 -3.45 13.62
CA MET A 628 -46.03 -2.36 14.59
C MET A 628 -45.56 -1.08 13.90
N GLY A 629 -46.38 -0.04 13.92
CA GLY A 629 -46.04 1.24 13.30
C GLY A 629 -47.26 2.02 12.83
N THR A 630 -47.04 2.97 11.94
CA THR A 630 -48.06 3.90 11.44
C THR A 630 -48.75 3.33 10.21
N ASN A 631 -50.08 3.27 10.21
CA ASN A 631 -50.87 2.93 9.01
C ASN A 631 -50.99 4.14 8.06
N GLU A 632 -51.55 3.93 6.86
CA GLU A 632 -51.75 4.99 5.85
C GLU A 632 -52.55 6.20 6.35
N ASN A 633 -53.38 5.98 7.38
CA ASN A 633 -54.18 7.04 8.01
C ASN A 633 -53.42 7.79 9.10
N GLY A 634 -52.11 7.55 9.27
CA GLY A 634 -51.27 8.25 10.24
C GLY A 634 -51.45 7.78 11.69
N SER A 635 -52.18 6.68 11.93
CA SER A 635 -52.37 6.13 13.29
C SER A 635 -51.38 5.02 13.58
N ALA A 636 -50.71 5.11 14.74
CA ALA A 636 -49.79 4.09 15.22
C ALA A 636 -50.56 2.93 15.87
N GLY A 637 -50.22 1.70 15.52
CA GLY A 637 -50.88 0.49 16.01
C GLY A 637 -49.98 -0.74 16.02
N VAL A 638 -50.48 -1.80 16.65
CA VAL A 638 -49.92 -3.16 16.56
C VAL A 638 -51.00 -4.04 15.98
N ASP A 639 -50.68 -4.69 14.87
CA ASP A 639 -51.57 -5.57 14.14
C ASP A 639 -50.93 -6.95 14.05
N ILE A 640 -51.67 -7.98 14.45
CA ILE A 640 -51.22 -9.36 14.41
C ILE A 640 -52.24 -10.15 13.59
N SER A 641 -51.80 -10.68 12.45
CA SER A 641 -52.60 -11.54 11.58
C SER A 641 -51.93 -12.91 11.50
N SER A 642 -52.72 -13.98 11.64
CA SER A 642 -52.24 -15.35 11.50
C SER A 642 -53.28 -16.19 10.77
N PRO A 643 -52.88 -17.06 9.82
CA PRO A 643 -53.78 -18.06 9.24
C PRO A 643 -54.12 -19.19 10.24
N GLY A 644 -53.42 -19.24 11.38
CA GLY A 644 -53.65 -20.19 12.45
C GLY A 644 -54.25 -19.55 13.71
N ASN A 645 -54.18 -20.26 14.83
CA ASN A 645 -54.63 -19.76 16.12
C ASN A 645 -53.59 -18.81 16.74
N ILE A 646 -54.02 -17.61 17.12
CA ILE A 646 -53.23 -16.71 17.97
C ILE A 646 -53.54 -17.03 19.43
N THR A 647 -52.56 -17.55 20.17
CA THR A 647 -52.69 -17.81 21.61
C THR A 647 -51.80 -16.85 22.38
N ILE A 648 -52.39 -15.93 23.13
CA ILE A 648 -51.68 -15.07 24.06
C ILE A 648 -51.92 -15.66 25.46
N SER A 649 -50.86 -15.99 26.19
CA SER A 649 -50.94 -16.53 27.55
C SER A 649 -49.97 -15.81 28.49
N CYS A 650 -50.32 -15.75 29.77
CA CYS A 650 -49.46 -15.19 30.82
C CYS A 650 -49.62 -16.01 32.11
N GLN A 651 -48.57 -16.06 32.92
CA GLN A 651 -48.61 -16.77 34.22
C GLN A 651 -49.42 -15.99 35.29
N GLN A 652 -49.58 -14.68 35.10
CA GLN A 652 -50.30 -13.78 36.01
C GLN A 652 -51.43 -13.08 35.26
N ASP A 653 -51.64 -11.79 35.48
CA ASP A 653 -52.70 -11.02 34.85
C ASP A 653 -52.31 -10.53 33.44
N MET A 654 -53.26 -10.60 32.50
CA MET A 654 -53.15 -10.01 31.16
C MET A 654 -53.95 -8.71 31.09
N PHE A 655 -53.29 -7.58 30.82
CA PHE A 655 -53.95 -6.30 30.66
C PHE A 655 -53.91 -5.84 29.21
N PHE A 656 -55.07 -5.82 28.56
CA PHE A 656 -55.26 -5.17 27.26
C PHE A 656 -55.79 -3.74 27.48
N LYS A 657 -54.96 -2.73 27.23
CA LYS A 657 -55.33 -1.31 27.40
C LYS A 657 -54.98 -0.53 26.14
N ALA A 658 -55.96 0.17 25.59
CA ALA A 658 -55.76 1.13 24.51
C ALA A 658 -56.47 2.45 24.84
N VAL A 659 -55.92 3.56 24.33
CA VAL A 659 -56.61 4.87 24.35
C VAL A 659 -57.73 4.90 23.29
N GLY A 660 -57.51 4.19 22.18
CA GLY A 660 -58.51 3.89 21.16
C GLY A 660 -59.22 2.56 21.39
N ALA A 661 -59.68 1.93 20.31
CA ALA A 661 -60.34 0.63 20.35
C ALA A 661 -59.31 -0.52 20.26
N ILE A 662 -59.56 -1.61 20.98
CA ILE A 662 -58.93 -2.91 20.74
C ILE A 662 -59.93 -3.74 19.94
N LYS A 663 -59.53 -4.20 18.76
CA LYS A 663 -60.37 -5.04 17.90
C LYS A 663 -59.80 -6.46 17.87
N PHE A 664 -60.65 -7.44 18.11
CA PHE A 664 -60.35 -8.85 17.91
C PHE A 664 -61.26 -9.32 16.78
N ASP A 665 -60.68 -9.64 15.63
CA ASP A 665 -61.42 -10.13 14.47
C ASP A 665 -61.09 -11.61 14.27
N ALA A 666 -62.02 -12.48 14.69
CA ALA A 666 -61.87 -13.93 14.60
C ALA A 666 -63.25 -14.60 14.63
N ASN A 667 -63.36 -15.74 13.94
CA ASN A 667 -64.56 -16.59 13.99
C ASN A 667 -64.91 -17.03 15.43
N MET A 668 -63.90 -17.19 16.28
CA MET A 668 -64.07 -17.56 17.68
C MET A 668 -62.98 -16.91 18.53
N ILE A 669 -63.40 -16.26 19.62
CA ILE A 669 -62.51 -15.74 20.66
C ILE A 669 -62.78 -16.55 21.92
N MET A 670 -61.79 -17.34 22.36
CA MET A 670 -61.90 -18.17 23.55
C MET A 670 -61.15 -17.53 24.71
N PHE A 671 -61.84 -17.34 25.83
CA PHE A 671 -61.23 -16.96 27.10
C PHE A 671 -61.22 -18.19 28.00
N HIS A 672 -60.05 -18.78 28.21
CA HIS A 672 -59.86 -19.91 29.11
C HIS A 672 -59.47 -19.40 30.49
N ALA A 673 -60.21 -19.81 31.51
CA ALA A 673 -59.84 -19.54 32.89
C ALA A 673 -60.26 -20.72 33.75
N GLU A 674 -59.34 -21.17 34.61
CA GLU A 674 -59.62 -22.27 35.54
C GLU A 674 -60.67 -21.87 36.58
N ASP A 675 -60.71 -20.58 36.99
CA ASP A 675 -61.62 -20.03 38.01
C ASP A 675 -62.15 -18.61 37.68
N ALA A 676 -62.59 -18.32 36.44
CA ALA A 676 -63.03 -16.95 36.11
C ALA A 676 -64.43 -16.58 36.62
N LYS A 677 -64.51 -15.43 37.28
CA LYS A 677 -65.72 -14.61 37.39
C LYS A 677 -65.63 -13.47 36.38
N ARG A 678 -66.41 -13.52 35.29
CA ARG A 678 -66.52 -12.40 34.35
C ARG A 678 -67.18 -11.21 35.05
N VAL A 679 -66.42 -10.17 35.37
CA VAL A 679 -66.95 -8.91 35.92
C VAL A 679 -66.97 -7.87 34.80
N VAL A 680 -68.16 -7.58 34.26
CA VAL A 680 -68.36 -6.45 33.36
C VAL A 680 -68.74 -5.25 34.21
N GLN A 681 -67.78 -4.37 34.49
CA GLN A 681 -68.02 -3.16 35.27
C GLN A 681 -68.29 -1.99 34.33
N LYS A 682 -69.55 -1.54 34.26
CA LYS A 682 -69.94 -0.38 33.45
C LYS A 682 -69.43 0.89 34.11
N ILE A 683 -68.61 1.67 33.39
CA ILE A 683 -68.25 3.02 33.82
C ILE A 683 -69.50 3.91 33.66
N PRO A 684 -69.96 4.64 34.70
CA PRO A 684 -71.11 5.52 34.59
C PRO A 684 -70.92 6.54 33.45
N ASN A 685 -71.97 6.74 32.63
CA ASN A 685 -72.06 7.72 31.53
C ASN A 685 -71.32 7.44 30.20
N LYS A 686 -70.97 6.19 29.87
CA LYS A 686 -70.68 5.79 28.47
C LYS A 686 -71.60 4.66 28.02
N SER A 687 -72.27 4.82 26.87
CA SER A 687 -73.02 3.76 26.22
C SER A 687 -72.06 2.77 25.56
N ILE A 688 -72.49 1.50 25.49
CA ILE A 688 -71.77 0.40 24.83
C ILE A 688 -71.71 0.67 23.33
#